data_AF-L1JTX4-F1
#
_entry.id   AF-L1JTX4-F1
#
_cell.length_a   1.000
_cell.length_b   1.000
_cell.length_c   1.000
_cell.angle_alpha   90.00
_cell.angle_beta   90.00
_cell.angle_gamma   90.00
#
_symmetry.space_group_name_H-M   'P 1'
#
loop_
_entity.id
_entity.type
_entity.pdbx_description
1 polymer ?
#
loop_
_entity_poly.entity_id
_entity_poly.type
_entity_poly.pdbx_seq_one_letter_code
_entity_poly.pdbx_strand_id
1 'polypeptide(L)'
;MAWRVGLVAIMAGGALAGSASSSPPLDLSSSKISPSPLPLLQRSPLLLKQASGSLPAGCGIQPLGRLYGGGGGRSASREGITGQGSKKRAERKEKEGQRAIPRMSIRGGKEEATMDEGKSKIDEALYSRQLYVMGHDAMRRMQQCDILLIGLGGLGIEIAKDLALAGVKSLTLHDPTEVTTRDLTSQFYCTEEDLGRNRIEASLEKLSSLNPHVKIDVLEGPINGTVISKYSLVICCENCFGECVKVNDACRHHGVKFMMAQTRGLAGNIFVDLGKDFEVTDTNGENPVQFMVGSITQEEVGVVMTLDEQRHGLEDGDLVTFSDVQGMTELNGIEPVPIKVLGPYTFTIGDTSKYSAYKNGGYVHQVKKTARIDFKSLRESLLDPEFTTSDFAKIERERQLLLIFQAIDSFFIQFGAFPRPGDQQDAEYVLQMANHFNREIIVEGKVLNRQLVDKIDKKLVLTVAKIASGQLSPMTAVIGSIAAQEALKACSGKFMPIKQFFMFDALEALPDKELPMSEYEQTGSRYDAQIAVFGKTLQKRIESLKYFLVGAGAIGCEMLKNWAMMGIHCTDMDVIEKSNLNRQFLFRTSDMQQLKSETAGRRAKEMNPSLNIETYSVKVGSDTEDVFGDDFFESLDGVCNALDNVQARTYMDQRCIYFLKPLLESGTLGTKGNVQVVIPRITESYSSSHDPPEKAIPICTLKNFPNAIEHTIQWARDDFEGVYKQVIEDAVSYISDTERFIENLKQQPTTAPATVKGIIATLGGSRPKSFEDCVAWGRLRFEELFNHQIQQLLVSFPLDMVTTSGQPFWSGAKRPPTPLQFSEEEEWHVEFVVASATLRAKNFGIEVPATLERSDVMKLARKVRRESVGGEVGEAEGNGQVKVPEFEPKQGVKVDLNDGEAKKEGEDQVMEGTSDSDARMLSSLPPLSSCSSVQLEPVEFEKDDELHMDYVTACSNLRATNYNIPAADKHKTRLIAGKIIPAIATTTSMVTGLVCLELYKLIQNKPVEQYREHEWNLWSRFEVQGKDMTLGGFLRHFMEEYKLEVSMVSCGVSMIYSTFSPKAKEKLTRPLLDIVKKDAKVEVGEHQRYLMLEICCNDEEGEEVEAPSVRFALS
;
A
#
# COMPACT_ATOMS: atom_id res chain seq x y z
N MET A 1 30.52 1.61 0.37
CA MET A 1 29.17 2.09 0.74
C MET A 1 28.44 2.41 -0.55
N ALA A 2 27.58 1.51 -1.03
CA ALA A 2 26.88 1.68 -2.30
C ALA A 2 25.63 2.57 -2.13
N TRP A 3 25.37 3.44 -3.11
CA TRP A 3 24.16 4.25 -3.17
C TRP A 3 23.05 3.42 -3.84
N ARG A 4 22.03 3.07 -3.05
CA ARG A 4 20.90 2.23 -3.47
C ARG A 4 20.03 2.91 -4.55
N VAL A 5 19.28 2.08 -5.28
CA VAL A 5 18.24 2.49 -6.24
C VAL A 5 17.18 3.36 -5.53
N GLY A 6 16.56 4.27 -6.29
CA GLY A 6 15.74 5.37 -5.76
C GLY A 6 14.56 4.94 -4.90
N LEU A 7 14.64 5.24 -3.60
CA LEU A 7 13.50 5.16 -2.68
C LEU A 7 12.70 6.47 -2.81
N VAL A 8 11.70 6.47 -3.69
CA VAL A 8 10.97 7.67 -4.14
C VAL A 8 9.97 8.16 -3.08
N ALA A 9 10.49 8.74 -2.00
CA ALA A 9 9.72 9.26 -0.86
C ALA A 9 9.02 10.62 -1.11
N ILE A 10 8.68 10.94 -2.36
CA ILE A 10 8.09 12.23 -2.79
C ILE A 10 6.81 12.55 -2.00
N MET A 11 5.97 11.55 -1.76
CA MET A 11 4.68 11.72 -1.08
C MET A 11 4.81 12.13 0.41
N ALA A 12 5.88 11.72 1.09
CA ALA A 12 6.02 11.78 2.54
C ALA A 12 6.77 13.03 3.07
N GLY A 13 7.45 13.78 2.20
CA GLY A 13 7.90 15.15 2.50
C GLY A 13 8.90 15.31 3.65
N GLY A 14 9.93 14.44 3.72
CA GLY A 14 10.97 14.48 4.76
C GLY A 14 12.38 14.75 4.22
N ALA A 15 12.77 16.02 4.13
CA ALA A 15 14.14 16.43 3.81
C ALA A 15 14.49 17.76 4.53
N LEU A 16 14.93 17.67 5.79
CA LEU A 16 15.34 18.84 6.58
C LEU A 16 16.76 19.30 6.22
N ALA A 17 16.91 20.57 5.85
CA ALA A 17 18.20 21.17 5.53
C ALA A 17 18.92 21.69 6.79
N GLY A 18 20.07 21.10 7.12
CA GLY A 18 20.99 21.63 8.13
C GLY A 18 21.81 22.83 7.62
N SER A 19 22.00 23.85 8.45
CA SER A 19 22.54 25.16 8.02
C SER A 19 23.99 25.44 8.43
N ALA A 20 24.73 26.13 7.56
CA ALA A 20 26.05 26.76 7.77
C ALA A 20 27.25 25.78 7.91
N SER A 21 28.49 26.13 7.52
CA SER A 21 29.10 27.47 7.55
C SER A 21 30.10 27.78 6.40
N SER A 22 30.57 29.03 6.37
CA SER A 22 31.30 29.70 5.29
C SER A 22 32.82 29.44 5.22
N SER A 23 33.37 29.54 4.01
CA SER A 23 34.78 29.91 3.75
C SER A 23 34.88 30.79 2.48
N PRO A 24 35.93 31.64 2.33
CA PRO A 24 35.92 32.77 1.38
C PRO A 24 36.41 32.43 -0.05
N PRO A 25 36.08 33.25 -1.06
CA PRO A 25 36.47 33.03 -2.46
C PRO A 25 37.93 33.38 -2.75
N LEU A 26 38.52 32.69 -3.74
CA LEU A 26 39.80 33.05 -4.36
C LEU A 26 39.57 33.97 -5.57
N ASP A 27 40.26 35.11 -5.58
CA ASP A 27 40.30 36.06 -6.69
C ASP A 27 41.32 35.61 -7.76
N LEU A 28 40.88 35.50 -9.01
CA LEU A 28 41.76 35.46 -10.19
C LEU A 28 41.23 36.40 -11.28
N SER A 29 41.64 37.65 -11.16
CA SER A 29 41.32 38.71 -12.13
C SER A 29 41.86 38.47 -13.56
N SER A 30 41.13 39.07 -14.51
CA SER A 30 41.59 39.52 -15.84
C SER A 30 41.82 38.49 -16.97
N SER A 31 41.02 38.64 -18.03
CA SER A 31 41.57 38.89 -19.37
C SER A 31 40.62 39.81 -20.14
N LYS A 32 41.15 40.65 -21.04
CA LYS A 32 40.37 41.61 -21.84
C LYS A 32 40.39 41.19 -23.31
N ILE A 33 39.22 41.05 -23.93
CA ILE A 33 39.09 41.04 -25.40
C ILE A 33 37.93 41.95 -25.78
N SER A 34 38.15 42.82 -26.77
CA SER A 34 37.21 43.83 -27.25
C SER A 34 36.31 43.30 -28.39
N PRO A 35 35.03 43.73 -28.48
CA PRO A 35 34.15 43.33 -29.57
C PRO A 35 34.46 44.06 -30.89
N SER A 36 34.16 43.41 -32.02
CA SER A 36 34.09 44.01 -33.36
C SER A 36 32.75 43.63 -34.04
N PRO A 37 32.26 44.41 -35.04
CA PRO A 37 30.81 44.52 -35.27
C PRO A 37 30.20 43.57 -36.32
N LEU A 38 28.87 43.46 -36.22
CA LEU A 38 27.91 42.83 -37.13
C LEU A 38 28.11 43.13 -38.64
N PRO A 39 27.79 42.14 -39.51
CA PRO A 39 27.19 42.39 -40.81
C PRO A 39 25.66 42.25 -40.77
N LEU A 40 24.94 43.25 -41.31
CA LEU A 40 23.50 43.19 -41.57
C LEU A 40 23.21 42.38 -42.83
N LEU A 41 22.25 41.43 -42.80
CA LEU A 41 21.73 40.80 -44.01
C LEU A 41 20.19 40.74 -44.05
N GLN A 42 19.65 41.72 -44.76
CA GLN A 42 18.49 41.69 -45.67
C GLN A 42 17.35 40.66 -45.42
N ARG A 43 16.14 41.19 -45.18
CA ARG A 43 14.88 40.51 -45.54
C ARG A 43 14.69 40.53 -47.06
N SER A 44 13.98 39.54 -47.62
CA SER A 44 13.25 39.67 -48.90
C SER A 44 12.04 38.72 -48.94
N PRO A 45 10.90 39.08 -49.59
CA PRO A 45 9.64 38.35 -49.41
C PRO A 45 9.09 37.68 -50.68
N LEU A 46 8.75 36.39 -50.58
CA LEU A 46 7.93 35.61 -51.51
C LEU A 46 7.13 34.59 -50.65
N LEU A 47 5.89 34.18 -50.94
CA LEU A 47 4.99 34.45 -52.07
C LEU A 47 3.53 34.32 -51.58
N LEU A 48 2.59 35.16 -52.06
CA LEU A 48 1.17 35.02 -51.70
C LEU A 48 0.23 35.45 -52.85
N LYS A 49 -0.42 34.47 -53.48
CA LYS A 49 -1.52 34.53 -54.46
C LYS A 49 -2.18 33.14 -54.50
N GLN A 50 -3.47 32.91 -54.74
CA GLN A 50 -4.75 33.64 -54.74
C GLN A 50 -5.80 32.56 -54.34
N ALA A 51 -6.98 32.81 -53.77
CA ALA A 51 -8.11 33.59 -54.27
C ALA A 51 -9.15 33.74 -53.13
N SER A 52 -9.49 34.95 -52.65
CA SER A 52 -10.63 35.79 -53.08
C SER A 52 -12.04 35.26 -52.75
N GLY A 53 -12.70 35.86 -51.75
CA GLY A 53 -14.07 35.54 -51.29
C GLY A 53 -14.73 36.68 -50.49
N SER A 54 -15.02 37.79 -51.16
CA SER A 54 -15.76 39.00 -50.75
C SER A 54 -16.41 39.10 -49.35
N LEU A 55 -16.02 40.14 -48.60
CA LEU A 55 -16.85 40.86 -47.60
C LEU A 55 -17.28 42.23 -48.15
N PRO A 56 -18.47 42.72 -47.78
CA PRO A 56 -18.57 44.04 -47.10
C PRO A 56 -19.71 44.09 -46.03
N ALA A 57 -19.76 45.04 -45.08
CA ALA A 57 -18.77 46.00 -44.59
C ALA A 57 -19.19 46.65 -43.25
N GLY A 58 -18.20 47.04 -42.42
CA GLY A 58 -18.25 48.22 -41.54
C GLY A 58 -19.15 48.18 -40.29
N CYS A 59 -19.14 49.20 -39.42
CA CYS A 59 -18.12 50.24 -39.15
C CYS A 59 -18.45 50.93 -37.80
N GLY A 60 -17.49 51.61 -37.15
CA GLY A 60 -17.74 52.56 -36.05
C GLY A 60 -17.19 52.17 -34.68
N ILE A 61 -16.72 53.17 -33.92
CA ILE A 61 -16.01 53.01 -32.64
C ILE A 61 -16.50 54.08 -31.63
N GLN A 62 -16.95 53.64 -30.44
CA GLN A 62 -17.05 54.41 -29.17
C GLN A 62 -17.99 55.66 -29.11
N PRO A 63 -18.17 56.34 -27.94
CA PRO A 63 -17.93 55.96 -26.53
C PRO A 63 -19.08 56.32 -25.52
N LEU A 64 -18.90 55.96 -24.23
CA LEU A 64 -19.33 56.66 -22.98
C LEU A 64 -20.83 56.95 -22.70
N GLY A 65 -21.32 56.72 -21.45
CA GLY A 65 -22.73 57.07 -21.11
C GLY A 65 -23.28 56.88 -19.68
N ARG A 66 -22.42 56.83 -18.65
CA ARG A 66 -22.68 56.90 -17.18
C ARG A 66 -24.06 57.47 -16.68
N LEU A 67 -24.64 56.86 -15.61
CA LEU A 67 -25.35 57.44 -14.42
C LEU A 67 -26.80 56.94 -14.07
N TYR A 68 -26.93 56.42 -12.83
CA TYR A 68 -27.99 56.60 -11.80
C TYR A 68 -29.50 56.32 -12.04
N GLY A 69 -30.13 55.74 -10.98
CA GLY A 69 -31.57 55.76 -10.70
C GLY A 69 -32.26 54.38 -10.71
N GLY A 70 -32.99 53.94 -9.69
CA GLY A 70 -33.18 54.47 -8.32
C GLY A 70 -34.63 54.40 -7.82
N GLY A 71 -34.99 53.36 -7.05
CA GLY A 71 -36.33 53.16 -6.46
C GLY A 71 -37.33 52.44 -7.40
N GLY A 72 -38.44 51.88 -6.91
CA GLY A 72 -38.84 51.69 -5.50
C GLY A 72 -40.36 51.60 -5.27
N GLY A 73 -40.85 50.42 -4.81
CA GLY A 73 -42.24 50.16 -4.40
C GLY A 73 -42.65 48.72 -4.78
N ARG A 74 -43.11 47.80 -3.90
CA ARG A 74 -44.12 47.77 -2.81
C ARG A 74 -45.55 47.42 -3.30
N SER A 75 -46.26 46.64 -2.46
CA SER A 75 -47.61 46.00 -2.63
C SER A 75 -47.72 45.04 -3.83
N ALA A 76 -48.10 43.76 -3.75
CA ALA A 76 -48.81 42.89 -2.77
C ALA A 76 -50.35 42.82 -2.89
N SER A 77 -50.89 41.60 -2.66
CA SER A 77 -52.33 41.18 -2.57
C SER A 77 -53.22 41.30 -3.82
N ARG A 78 -54.24 40.44 -4.08
CA ARG A 78 -54.53 39.01 -3.74
C ARG A 78 -55.84 38.57 -4.46
N GLU A 79 -56.07 37.25 -4.67
CA GLU A 79 -57.37 36.63 -5.09
C GLU A 79 -57.88 37.08 -6.51
N GLY A 80 -58.78 36.42 -7.26
CA GLY A 80 -59.54 35.14 -7.26
C GLY A 80 -60.34 35.03 -8.60
N ILE A 81 -61.25 34.08 -8.92
CA ILE A 81 -61.65 32.77 -8.37
C ILE A 81 -62.62 32.05 -9.38
N THR A 82 -62.67 30.69 -9.44
CA THR A 82 -63.61 29.80 -10.21
C THR A 82 -63.67 29.87 -11.77
N GLY A 83 -64.07 28.83 -12.52
CA GLY A 83 -64.31 27.40 -12.17
C GLY A 83 -65.11 26.53 -13.19
N GLN A 84 -65.05 25.19 -13.00
CA GLN A 84 -65.96 24.09 -13.45
C GLN A 84 -66.14 23.66 -14.94
N GLY A 85 -66.27 22.32 -15.15
CA GLY A 85 -66.71 21.62 -16.38
C GLY A 85 -66.43 20.09 -16.33
N SER A 86 -67.31 19.18 -16.79
CA SER A 86 -67.17 17.70 -16.56
C SER A 86 -67.96 16.72 -17.47
N LYS A 87 -67.46 15.46 -17.62
CA LYS A 87 -68.11 14.15 -18.00
C LYS A 87 -67.03 13.02 -17.85
N LYS A 88 -67.15 11.82 -17.25
CA LYS A 88 -68.11 10.65 -17.29
C LYS A 88 -68.08 9.86 -18.63
N ARG A 89 -68.05 8.50 -18.72
CA ARG A 89 -68.08 7.28 -17.84
C ARG A 89 -67.37 6.12 -18.66
N ALA A 90 -67.15 4.81 -18.35
CA ALA A 90 -67.45 3.82 -17.29
C ALA A 90 -66.43 2.63 -17.41
N GLU A 91 -65.87 2.01 -16.35
CA GLU A 91 -66.32 0.86 -15.52
C GLU A 91 -66.33 -0.58 -16.11
N ARG A 92 -65.55 -1.48 -15.47
CA ARG A 92 -65.98 -2.84 -15.07
C ARG A 92 -65.21 -3.30 -13.81
N LYS A 93 -65.83 -4.17 -12.98
CA LYS A 93 -65.24 -4.89 -11.82
C LYS A 93 -65.27 -6.41 -12.12
N GLU A 94 -64.88 -7.41 -11.30
CA GLU A 94 -64.69 -7.70 -9.84
C GLU A 94 -63.58 -8.81 -9.73
N LYS A 95 -63.02 -9.33 -8.62
CA LYS A 95 -63.05 -9.24 -7.12
C LYS A 95 -61.83 -10.07 -6.58
N GLU A 96 -61.44 -10.24 -5.30
CA GLU A 96 -61.58 -9.59 -3.97
C GLU A 96 -60.46 -10.16 -3.02
N GLY A 97 -60.30 -9.67 -1.78
CA GLY A 97 -59.51 -10.35 -0.73
C GLY A 97 -58.71 -9.44 0.21
N GLN A 98 -58.87 -9.57 1.53
CA GLN A 98 -58.20 -8.75 2.55
C GLN A 98 -57.66 -9.59 3.73
N ARG A 99 -56.55 -9.15 4.34
CA ARG A 99 -56.37 -9.15 5.81
C ARG A 99 -55.34 -8.08 6.23
N ALA A 100 -55.36 -7.69 7.51
CA ALA A 100 -54.74 -6.47 8.01
C ALA A 100 -53.66 -6.72 9.09
N ILE A 101 -52.82 -5.71 9.32
CA ILE A 101 -51.78 -5.66 10.38
C ILE A 101 -52.14 -4.51 11.35
N PRO A 102 -52.09 -4.70 12.68
CA PRO A 102 -52.55 -3.70 13.66
C PRO A 102 -51.48 -2.65 14.02
N ARG A 103 -51.94 -1.53 14.61
CA ARG A 103 -51.09 -0.52 15.27
C ARG A 103 -51.10 -0.71 16.79
N MET A 104 -49.92 -0.68 17.40
CA MET A 104 -49.70 -0.30 18.82
C MET A 104 -48.46 0.62 18.84
N SER A 105 -48.57 1.89 19.23
CA SER A 105 -48.77 2.41 20.59
C SER A 105 -47.48 2.40 21.44
N ILE A 106 -46.49 3.20 21.04
CA ILE A 106 -45.30 3.49 21.86
C ILE A 106 -45.72 4.38 23.03
N ARG A 107 -45.38 3.98 24.27
CA ARG A 107 -45.36 4.86 25.44
C ARG A 107 -43.94 5.39 25.60
N GLY A 108 -43.80 6.70 25.86
CA GLY A 108 -42.48 7.30 26.11
C GLY A 108 -41.94 6.95 27.49
N GLY A 109 -40.72 6.39 27.52
CA GLY A 109 -39.78 6.58 28.62
C GLY A 109 -38.91 7.81 28.34
N LYS A 110 -38.30 8.39 29.38
CA LYS A 110 -37.23 9.38 29.21
C LYS A 110 -35.90 8.65 29.28
N GLU A 111 -35.17 8.64 28.18
CA GLU A 111 -33.72 8.42 28.20
C GLU A 111 -33.05 9.78 28.12
N GLU A 112 -31.98 9.99 28.89
CA GLU A 112 -31.21 11.23 28.85
C GLU A 112 -30.27 11.18 27.65
N ALA A 113 -30.69 11.82 26.55
CA ALA A 113 -29.88 11.91 25.34
C ALA A 113 -28.61 12.71 25.59
N THR A 114 -27.48 12.02 25.70
CA THR A 114 -26.16 12.61 25.50
C THR A 114 -26.06 13.13 24.06
N MET A 115 -25.51 14.33 23.89
CA MET A 115 -25.41 14.97 22.58
C MET A 115 -24.28 14.37 21.74
N ASP A 116 -24.61 13.50 20.78
CA ASP A 116 -23.73 13.21 19.65
C ASP A 116 -24.29 13.85 18.37
N GLU A 117 -23.80 15.05 18.04
CA GLU A 117 -24.28 15.82 16.90
C GLU A 117 -23.73 15.28 15.57
N GLY A 118 -24.58 14.60 14.79
CA GLY A 118 -24.58 14.67 13.33
C GLY A 118 -23.35 14.16 12.56
N LYS A 119 -22.45 13.39 13.20
CA LYS A 119 -21.24 12.85 12.56
C LYS A 119 -21.61 11.87 11.44
N SER A 120 -21.23 12.16 10.20
CA SER A 120 -21.28 11.18 9.11
C SER A 120 -20.31 10.03 9.39
N LYS A 121 -20.84 8.85 9.71
CA LYS A 121 -20.03 7.66 9.98
C LYS A 121 -19.29 7.22 8.71
N ILE A 122 -17.97 7.12 8.78
CA ILE A 122 -17.13 6.64 7.68
C ILE A 122 -17.44 5.14 7.46
N ASP A 123 -17.59 4.71 6.19
CA ASP A 123 -17.67 3.28 5.87
C ASP A 123 -16.27 2.65 6.01
N GLU A 124 -15.96 2.19 7.22
CA GLU A 124 -14.67 1.58 7.50
C GLU A 124 -14.42 0.31 6.67
N ALA A 125 -15.45 -0.40 6.20
CA ALA A 125 -15.28 -1.58 5.36
C ALA A 125 -14.89 -1.22 3.90
N LEU A 126 -15.27 -0.03 3.41
CA LEU A 126 -14.78 0.51 2.14
C LEU A 126 -13.38 1.14 2.30
N TYR A 127 -13.20 2.01 3.30
CA TYR A 127 -11.99 2.82 3.46
C TYR A 127 -10.90 2.17 4.33
N SER A 128 -11.09 0.95 4.87
CA SER A 128 -10.22 0.29 5.87
C SER A 128 -8.72 0.50 5.64
N ARG A 129 -8.24 0.17 4.44
CA ARG A 129 -6.80 0.17 4.13
C ARG A 129 -6.25 1.59 3.90
N GLN A 130 -7.11 2.55 3.55
CA GLN A 130 -6.80 3.98 3.46
C GLN A 130 -6.90 4.69 4.81
N LEU A 131 -7.75 4.22 5.74
CA LEU A 131 -7.85 4.75 7.10
C LEU A 131 -6.53 4.59 7.86
N TYR A 132 -5.79 3.50 7.65
CA TYR A 132 -4.44 3.34 8.19
C TYR A 132 -3.37 4.25 7.55
N VAL A 133 -3.70 4.99 6.47
CA VAL A 133 -2.83 5.99 5.83
C VAL A 133 -3.25 7.40 6.25
N MET A 134 -4.52 7.74 6.10
CA MET A 134 -5.05 9.08 6.35
C MET A 134 -5.43 9.29 7.83
N GLY A 135 -6.03 8.30 8.48
CA GLY A 135 -6.67 8.44 9.79
C GLY A 135 -8.04 9.12 9.72
N HIS A 136 -8.92 8.84 10.69
CA HIS A 136 -10.31 9.30 10.69
C HIS A 136 -10.45 10.83 10.59
N ASP A 137 -9.56 11.61 11.21
CA ASP A 137 -9.65 13.08 11.19
C ASP A 137 -9.17 13.74 9.89
N ALA A 138 -8.31 13.07 9.11
CA ALA A 138 -8.04 13.49 7.74
C ALA A 138 -9.22 13.14 6.83
N MET A 139 -9.79 11.94 6.98
CA MET A 139 -10.98 11.50 6.23
C MET A 139 -12.20 12.40 6.49
N ARG A 140 -12.47 12.79 7.74
CA ARG A 140 -13.54 13.73 8.12
C ARG A 140 -13.37 15.08 7.42
N ARG A 141 -12.14 15.60 7.33
CA ARG A 141 -11.82 16.86 6.63
C ARG A 141 -11.93 16.73 5.11
N MET A 142 -11.51 15.60 4.53
CA MET A 142 -11.74 15.28 3.10
C MET A 142 -13.24 15.22 2.75
N GLN A 143 -14.06 14.59 3.59
CA GLN A 143 -15.52 14.50 3.45
C GLN A 143 -16.26 15.84 3.68
N GLN A 144 -15.54 16.93 3.94
CA GLN A 144 -16.05 18.30 3.97
C GLN A 144 -15.56 19.15 2.77
N CYS A 145 -14.61 18.64 1.99
CA CYS A 145 -13.91 19.37 0.94
C CYS A 145 -14.63 19.26 -0.43
N ASP A 146 -15.19 20.36 -0.92
CA ASP A 146 -15.72 20.48 -2.28
C ASP A 146 -14.62 20.92 -3.25
N ILE A 147 -14.40 20.18 -4.33
CA ILE A 147 -13.29 20.40 -5.29
C ILE A 147 -13.85 20.77 -6.68
N LEU A 148 -13.26 21.77 -7.33
CA LEU A 148 -13.47 22.05 -8.76
C LEU A 148 -12.24 21.61 -9.56
N LEU A 149 -12.45 20.70 -10.53
CA LEU A 149 -11.43 20.20 -11.43
C LEU A 149 -11.67 20.74 -12.85
N ILE A 150 -10.67 21.40 -13.42
CA ILE A 150 -10.74 22.08 -14.71
C ILE A 150 -9.86 21.30 -15.71
N GLY A 151 -10.46 20.77 -16.77
CA GLY A 151 -9.83 19.89 -17.76
C GLY A 151 -9.95 18.39 -17.40
N LEU A 152 -10.41 17.57 -18.35
CA LEU A 152 -10.68 16.13 -18.18
C LEU A 152 -10.14 15.26 -19.34
N GLY A 153 -9.00 15.67 -19.92
CA GLY A 153 -8.10 14.76 -20.65
C GLY A 153 -7.42 13.76 -19.70
N GLY A 154 -6.44 12.99 -20.20
CA GLY A 154 -5.78 11.91 -19.44
C GLY A 154 -5.31 12.28 -18.03
N LEU A 155 -4.63 13.41 -17.87
CA LEU A 155 -4.18 13.91 -16.56
C LEU A 155 -5.35 14.22 -15.61
N GLY A 156 -6.40 14.86 -16.15
CA GLY A 156 -7.59 15.23 -15.39
C GLY A 156 -8.39 14.01 -14.93
N ILE A 157 -8.59 13.01 -15.81
CA ILE A 157 -9.37 11.82 -15.43
C ILE A 157 -8.61 10.94 -14.42
N GLU A 158 -7.27 10.92 -14.43
CA GLU A 158 -6.47 10.26 -13.39
C GLU A 158 -6.68 10.92 -12.02
N ILE A 159 -6.56 12.26 -11.96
CA ILE A 159 -6.82 13.05 -10.74
C ILE A 159 -8.25 12.84 -10.25
N ALA A 160 -9.23 12.86 -11.16
CA ALA A 160 -10.63 12.63 -10.85
C ALA A 160 -10.88 11.22 -10.26
N LYS A 161 -10.25 10.20 -10.85
CA LYS A 161 -10.34 8.79 -10.41
C LYS A 161 -9.78 8.65 -8.98
N ASP A 162 -8.57 9.16 -8.71
CA ASP A 162 -7.97 9.08 -7.37
C ASP A 162 -8.78 9.87 -6.31
N LEU A 163 -9.28 11.07 -6.64
CA LEU A 163 -10.10 11.87 -5.72
C LEU A 163 -11.47 11.24 -5.44
N ALA A 164 -12.10 10.62 -6.44
CA ALA A 164 -13.34 9.87 -6.26
C ALA A 164 -13.13 8.62 -5.38
N LEU A 165 -12.06 7.85 -5.61
CA LEU A 165 -11.70 6.70 -4.77
C LEU A 165 -11.37 7.11 -3.33
N ALA A 166 -10.70 8.25 -3.15
CA ALA A 166 -10.28 8.75 -1.85
C ALA A 166 -11.43 9.22 -0.93
N GLY A 167 -12.60 9.54 -1.48
CA GLY A 167 -13.78 9.89 -0.67
C GLY A 167 -13.87 11.35 -0.23
N VAL A 168 -13.59 12.29 -1.15
CA VAL A 168 -13.88 13.73 -0.93
C VAL A 168 -15.38 14.03 -0.93
N LYS A 169 -15.81 15.19 -0.42
CA LYS A 169 -17.24 15.54 -0.35
C LYS A 169 -17.90 15.63 -1.72
N SER A 170 -17.30 16.41 -2.63
CA SER A 170 -17.77 16.56 -4.00
C SER A 170 -16.63 16.88 -4.95
N LEU A 171 -16.78 16.45 -6.20
CA LEU A 171 -15.89 16.73 -7.32
C LEU A 171 -16.73 17.31 -8.46
N THR A 172 -16.67 18.63 -8.65
CA THR A 172 -17.28 19.27 -9.82
C THR A 172 -16.28 19.30 -10.97
N LEU A 173 -16.72 18.87 -12.14
CA LEU A 173 -15.92 18.78 -13.36
C LEU A 173 -16.23 19.95 -14.30
N HIS A 174 -15.20 20.56 -14.90
CA HIS A 174 -15.33 21.57 -15.94
C HIS A 174 -14.35 21.33 -17.10
N ASP A 175 -14.83 20.80 -18.21
CA ASP A 175 -14.10 20.69 -19.47
C ASP A 175 -15.11 20.83 -20.62
N PRO A 176 -15.07 21.94 -21.39
CA PRO A 176 -15.96 22.14 -22.54
C PRO A 176 -15.50 21.38 -23.79
N THR A 177 -14.36 20.69 -23.77
CA THR A 177 -13.76 20.09 -24.97
C THR A 177 -14.33 18.71 -25.33
N GLU A 178 -14.25 18.39 -26.62
CA GLU A 178 -14.70 17.12 -27.20
C GLU A 178 -13.61 16.04 -27.10
N VAL A 179 -14.01 14.77 -27.16
CA VAL A 179 -13.11 13.61 -27.24
C VAL A 179 -12.52 13.54 -28.64
N THR A 180 -11.19 13.50 -28.72
CA THR A 180 -10.43 13.27 -29.95
C THR A 180 -9.67 11.95 -29.87
N THR A 181 -9.23 11.43 -31.01
CA THR A 181 -8.42 10.18 -31.09
C THR A 181 -7.16 10.24 -30.22
N ARG A 182 -6.62 11.44 -29.99
CA ARG A 182 -5.44 11.68 -29.13
C ARG A 182 -5.74 11.52 -27.65
N ASP A 183 -6.97 11.84 -27.22
CA ASP A 183 -7.37 11.66 -25.83
C ASP A 183 -7.43 10.16 -25.47
N LEU A 184 -7.76 9.30 -26.44
CA LEU A 184 -7.81 7.83 -26.27
C LEU A 184 -6.44 7.20 -25.94
N THR A 185 -5.33 7.95 -26.00
CA THR A 185 -3.99 7.51 -25.55
C THR A 185 -3.83 7.53 -24.02
N SER A 186 -4.71 8.23 -23.28
CA SER A 186 -4.58 8.37 -21.81
C SER A 186 -5.89 8.58 -21.05
N GLN A 187 -6.98 8.99 -21.72
CA GLN A 187 -8.32 9.10 -21.15
C GLN A 187 -8.99 7.72 -21.18
N PHE A 188 -8.72 6.91 -20.16
CA PHE A 188 -9.12 5.50 -20.07
C PHE A 188 -10.63 5.24 -19.90
N TYR A 189 -11.48 6.28 -19.85
CA TYR A 189 -12.94 6.13 -19.87
C TYR A 189 -13.59 6.52 -21.20
N CYS A 190 -12.89 7.23 -22.09
CA CYS A 190 -13.37 7.49 -23.45
C CYS A 190 -13.10 6.29 -24.37
N THR A 191 -14.00 6.08 -25.34
CA THR A 191 -13.89 5.04 -26.37
C THR A 191 -13.89 5.66 -27.78
N GLU A 192 -13.67 4.85 -28.80
CA GLU A 192 -13.80 5.27 -30.21
C GLU A 192 -15.25 5.67 -30.57
N GLU A 193 -16.25 5.20 -29.81
CA GLU A 193 -17.66 5.59 -29.97
C GLU A 193 -17.96 6.99 -29.38
N ASP A 194 -17.10 7.50 -28.49
CA ASP A 194 -17.27 8.82 -27.86
C ASP A 194 -16.66 9.98 -28.69
N LEU A 195 -16.03 9.71 -29.85
CA LEU A 195 -15.36 10.74 -30.66
C LEU A 195 -16.31 11.87 -31.08
N GLY A 196 -15.94 13.12 -30.78
CA GLY A 196 -16.78 14.32 -31.01
C GLY A 196 -17.85 14.56 -29.94
N ARG A 197 -17.97 13.70 -28.92
CA ARG A 197 -18.78 13.95 -27.71
C ARG A 197 -17.99 14.77 -26.69
N ASN A 198 -18.65 15.47 -25.77
CA ASN A 198 -17.95 16.11 -24.65
C ASN A 198 -17.28 15.08 -23.72
N ARG A 199 -16.06 15.38 -23.25
CA ARG A 199 -15.25 14.47 -22.41
C ARG A 199 -15.87 14.13 -21.06
N ILE A 200 -16.61 15.06 -20.45
CA ILE A 200 -17.33 14.80 -19.20
C ILE A 200 -18.48 13.85 -19.50
N GLU A 201 -19.31 14.12 -20.50
CA GLU A 201 -20.42 13.23 -20.85
C GLU A 201 -19.99 11.78 -21.15
N ALA A 202 -18.85 11.61 -21.82
CA ALA A 202 -18.25 10.30 -22.14
C ALA A 202 -17.82 9.50 -20.89
N SER A 203 -17.44 10.19 -19.80
CA SER A 203 -16.78 9.58 -18.65
C SER A 203 -17.55 9.67 -17.32
N LEU A 204 -18.58 10.52 -17.23
CA LEU A 204 -19.29 10.86 -15.99
C LEU A 204 -19.91 9.63 -15.30
N GLU A 205 -20.53 8.72 -16.04
CA GLU A 205 -21.13 7.49 -15.47
C GLU A 205 -20.05 6.54 -14.92
N LYS A 206 -19.00 6.29 -15.72
CA LYS A 206 -17.88 5.42 -15.37
C LYS A 206 -17.14 5.93 -14.12
N LEU A 207 -16.97 7.25 -14.01
CA LEU A 207 -16.37 7.92 -12.86
C LEU A 207 -17.29 7.94 -11.63
N SER A 208 -18.56 8.30 -11.79
CA SER A 208 -19.54 8.35 -10.67
C SER A 208 -19.78 6.98 -10.05
N SER A 209 -19.66 5.91 -10.84
CA SER A 209 -19.78 4.53 -10.35
C SER A 209 -18.59 4.04 -9.49
N LEU A 210 -17.50 4.81 -9.37
CA LEU A 210 -16.35 4.43 -8.52
C LEU A 210 -16.66 4.47 -7.03
N ASN A 211 -17.39 5.49 -6.56
CA ASN A 211 -17.61 5.71 -5.13
C ASN A 211 -18.95 6.43 -4.88
N PRO A 212 -19.99 5.74 -4.37
CA PRO A 212 -21.31 6.33 -4.14
C PRO A 212 -21.33 7.37 -2.99
N HIS A 213 -20.23 7.55 -2.25
CA HIS A 213 -20.11 8.57 -1.23
C HIS A 213 -19.62 9.93 -1.76
N VAL A 214 -19.06 9.99 -2.98
CA VAL A 214 -18.56 11.24 -3.59
C VAL A 214 -19.61 11.79 -4.55
N LYS A 215 -20.05 13.03 -4.33
CA LYS A 215 -20.95 13.70 -5.28
C LYS A 215 -20.15 14.22 -6.47
N ILE A 216 -20.38 13.67 -7.67
CA ILE A 216 -19.78 14.17 -8.90
C ILE A 216 -20.79 15.08 -9.62
N ASP A 217 -20.36 16.30 -9.91
CA ASP A 217 -21.16 17.35 -10.55
C ASP A 217 -20.49 17.85 -11.84
N VAL A 218 -21.25 18.56 -12.68
CA VAL A 218 -20.75 19.23 -13.88
C VAL A 218 -20.98 20.74 -13.78
N LEU A 219 -19.95 21.54 -14.03
CA LEU A 219 -20.03 22.99 -14.11
C LEU A 219 -20.23 23.42 -15.57
N GLU A 220 -21.45 23.76 -15.94
CA GLU A 220 -21.74 24.49 -17.17
C GLU A 220 -21.37 25.98 -17.06
N GLY A 221 -20.92 26.58 -18.17
CA GLY A 221 -20.65 28.01 -18.27
C GLY A 221 -19.28 28.47 -17.74
N PRO A 222 -19.01 29.80 -17.75
CA PRO A 222 -17.66 30.32 -17.56
C PRO A 222 -17.23 30.40 -16.08
N ILE A 223 -16.02 29.87 -15.81
CA ILE A 223 -15.33 30.01 -14.52
C ILE A 223 -15.16 31.50 -14.18
N ASN A 224 -15.57 31.89 -12.97
CA ASN A 224 -15.45 33.24 -12.45
C ASN A 224 -15.39 33.23 -10.91
N GLY A 225 -15.06 34.37 -10.28
CA GLY A 225 -14.91 34.48 -8.82
C GLY A 225 -16.08 33.92 -8.01
N THR A 226 -17.33 34.24 -8.40
CA THR A 226 -18.56 33.75 -7.77
C THR A 226 -18.78 32.24 -7.85
N VAL A 227 -18.10 31.58 -8.79
CA VAL A 227 -18.09 30.12 -8.92
C VAL A 227 -16.96 29.54 -8.08
N ILE A 228 -15.75 30.10 -8.22
CA ILE A 228 -14.56 29.71 -7.44
C ILE A 228 -14.82 29.76 -5.93
N SER A 229 -15.51 30.80 -5.44
CA SER A 229 -15.80 31.04 -4.02
C SER A 229 -16.72 30.00 -3.36
N LYS A 230 -17.16 28.96 -4.09
CA LYS A 230 -17.99 27.86 -3.58
C LYS A 230 -17.17 26.62 -3.21
N TYR A 231 -15.91 26.56 -3.63
CA TYR A 231 -15.06 25.38 -3.51
C TYR A 231 -14.00 25.56 -2.41
N SER A 232 -13.56 24.46 -1.84
CA SER A 232 -12.43 24.41 -0.90
C SER A 232 -11.09 24.41 -1.65
N LEU A 233 -11.06 23.86 -2.86
CA LEU A 233 -9.90 23.71 -3.73
C LEU A 233 -10.31 23.81 -5.21
N VAL A 234 -9.48 24.48 -6.02
CA VAL A 234 -9.58 24.49 -7.48
C VAL A 234 -8.30 23.91 -8.08
N ILE A 235 -8.43 22.99 -9.03
CA ILE A 235 -7.32 22.31 -9.72
C ILE A 235 -7.42 22.60 -11.23
N CYS A 236 -6.38 23.16 -11.83
CA CYS A 236 -6.25 23.35 -13.27
C CYS A 236 -5.37 22.26 -13.90
N CYS A 237 -5.91 21.50 -14.86
CA CYS A 237 -5.21 20.45 -15.59
C CYS A 237 -4.97 20.88 -17.04
N GLU A 238 -3.71 20.85 -17.45
CA GLU A 238 -3.21 21.17 -18.81
C GLU A 238 -3.42 22.60 -19.33
N ASN A 239 -4.28 23.41 -18.69
CA ASN A 239 -4.41 24.85 -18.92
C ASN A 239 -3.05 25.57 -18.94
N CYS A 240 -2.94 26.62 -19.77
CA CYS A 240 -1.71 27.39 -19.86
C CYS A 240 -1.51 28.30 -18.63
N PHE A 241 -0.26 28.62 -18.27
CA PHE A 241 0.08 29.48 -17.13
C PHE A 241 -0.73 30.80 -17.07
N GLY A 242 -0.97 31.44 -18.22
CA GLY A 242 -1.73 32.70 -18.32
C GLY A 242 -3.24 32.59 -18.03
N GLU A 243 -3.77 31.37 -17.93
CA GLU A 243 -5.11 31.06 -17.44
C GLU A 243 -5.06 30.70 -15.96
N CYS A 244 -4.15 29.79 -15.59
CA CYS A 244 -3.90 29.35 -14.22
C CYS A 244 -3.62 30.52 -13.27
N VAL A 245 -2.88 31.54 -13.71
CA VAL A 245 -2.64 32.77 -12.92
C VAL A 245 -3.95 33.52 -12.63
N LYS A 246 -4.89 33.60 -13.58
CA LYS A 246 -6.19 34.28 -13.36
C LYS A 246 -7.06 33.50 -12.38
N VAL A 247 -7.05 32.17 -12.47
CA VAL A 247 -7.76 31.30 -11.53
C VAL A 247 -7.14 31.40 -10.14
N ASN A 248 -5.79 31.36 -10.04
CA ASN A 248 -5.06 31.51 -8.79
C ASN A 248 -5.28 32.88 -8.12
N ASP A 249 -5.17 34.00 -8.87
CA ASP A 249 -5.48 35.35 -8.38
C ASP A 249 -6.92 35.40 -7.81
N ALA A 250 -7.89 34.76 -8.49
CA ALA A 250 -9.27 34.68 -8.05
C ALA A 250 -9.48 33.74 -6.84
N CYS A 251 -8.77 32.62 -6.74
CA CYS A 251 -8.78 31.75 -5.57
C CYS A 251 -8.25 32.49 -4.35
N ARG A 252 -7.09 33.14 -4.47
CA ARG A 252 -6.47 34.00 -3.45
C ARG A 252 -7.41 35.10 -2.96
N HIS A 253 -8.19 35.73 -3.84
CA HIS A 253 -9.16 36.75 -3.47
C HIS A 253 -10.30 36.23 -2.57
N HIS A 254 -10.67 34.94 -2.70
CA HIS A 254 -11.78 34.33 -1.95
C HIS A 254 -11.31 33.40 -0.82
N GLY A 255 -10.00 33.27 -0.57
CA GLY A 255 -9.45 32.34 0.43
C GLY A 255 -9.51 30.86 0.01
N VAL A 256 -9.69 30.58 -1.29
CA VAL A 256 -9.79 29.24 -1.86
C VAL A 256 -8.40 28.71 -2.19
N LYS A 257 -8.15 27.42 -1.99
CA LYS A 257 -6.87 26.76 -2.30
C LYS A 257 -6.75 26.54 -3.82
N PHE A 258 -5.55 26.58 -4.36
CA PHE A 258 -5.30 26.46 -5.80
C PHE A 258 -4.18 25.47 -6.10
N MET A 259 -4.37 24.68 -7.16
CA MET A 259 -3.35 23.79 -7.71
C MET A 259 -3.37 23.80 -9.24
N MET A 260 -2.23 23.50 -9.85
CA MET A 260 -2.09 23.27 -11.29
C MET A 260 -1.29 21.99 -11.52
N ALA A 261 -1.62 21.24 -12.58
CA ALA A 261 -0.82 20.12 -13.06
C ALA A 261 -0.80 20.11 -14.61
N GLN A 262 0.34 19.77 -15.21
CA GLN A 262 0.53 19.73 -16.67
C GLN A 262 1.44 18.56 -17.09
N THR A 263 1.19 17.97 -18.26
CA THR A 263 2.07 17.01 -18.94
C THR A 263 2.36 17.41 -20.39
N ARG A 264 3.59 17.17 -20.86
CA ARG A 264 4.07 17.46 -22.22
C ARG A 264 5.04 16.34 -22.64
N GLY A 265 4.54 15.29 -23.28
CA GLY A 265 5.33 14.08 -23.56
C GLY A 265 5.86 13.43 -22.27
N LEU A 266 7.19 13.33 -22.15
CA LEU A 266 7.92 12.77 -20.99
C LEU A 266 8.32 13.80 -19.93
N ALA A 267 7.79 15.02 -19.98
CA ALA A 267 7.96 16.04 -18.94
C ALA A 267 6.61 16.39 -18.29
N GLY A 268 6.63 16.75 -17.01
CA GLY A 268 5.46 17.14 -16.25
C GLY A 268 5.78 18.13 -15.13
N ASN A 269 4.77 18.89 -14.70
CA ASN A 269 4.89 19.75 -13.53
C ASN A 269 3.60 19.81 -12.70
N ILE A 270 3.77 20.18 -11.43
CA ILE A 270 2.70 20.51 -10.48
C ILE A 270 3.04 21.84 -9.82
N PHE A 271 2.03 22.66 -9.54
CA PHE A 271 2.14 23.84 -8.68
C PHE A 271 1.07 23.79 -7.58
N VAL A 272 1.46 24.13 -6.35
CA VAL A 272 0.61 24.10 -5.16
C VAL A 272 0.60 25.46 -4.47
N ASP A 273 -0.59 26.01 -4.23
CA ASP A 273 -0.82 27.23 -3.47
C ASP A 273 -2.01 27.05 -2.51
N LEU A 274 -1.70 26.84 -1.23
CA LEU A 274 -2.70 26.64 -0.18
C LEU A 274 -3.02 27.93 0.61
N GLY A 275 -2.57 29.09 0.13
CA GLY A 275 -2.83 30.39 0.74
C GLY A 275 -1.69 30.93 1.62
N LYS A 276 -2.06 31.51 2.76
CA LYS A 276 -1.15 31.94 3.83
C LYS A 276 -1.58 31.27 5.12
N ASP A 277 -0.64 31.11 6.06
CA ASP A 277 -0.92 30.51 7.38
C ASP A 277 -1.55 29.10 7.29
N PHE A 278 -1.22 28.31 6.26
CA PHE A 278 -1.79 26.97 6.06
C PHE A 278 -1.27 25.99 7.12
N GLU A 279 -2.18 25.30 7.80
CA GLU A 279 -1.88 24.42 8.93
C GLU A 279 -1.71 22.95 8.51
N VAL A 280 -0.57 22.37 8.86
CA VAL A 280 -0.25 20.95 8.70
C VAL A 280 -0.23 20.31 10.08
N THR A 281 -1.28 19.56 10.40
CA THR A 281 -1.49 18.92 11.71
C THR A 281 -0.62 17.68 11.94
N ASP A 282 -0.11 17.07 10.86
CA ASP A 282 0.83 15.95 10.89
C ASP A 282 1.66 16.01 9.61
N THR A 283 3.00 16.10 9.74
CA THR A 283 3.91 16.38 8.63
C THR A 283 4.34 15.14 7.85
N ASN A 284 4.35 13.95 8.47
CA ASN A 284 4.90 12.73 7.87
C ASN A 284 3.94 11.53 7.86
N GLY A 285 2.89 11.52 8.68
CA GLY A 285 1.92 10.43 8.72
C GLY A 285 2.39 9.14 9.39
N GLU A 286 3.63 9.10 9.91
CA GLU A 286 4.09 8.00 10.76
C GLU A 286 3.29 8.01 12.07
N ASN A 287 3.03 6.85 12.67
CA ASN A 287 2.40 6.80 14.00
C ASN A 287 3.28 7.54 15.04
N PRO A 288 2.70 8.27 16.00
CA PRO A 288 3.47 8.87 17.08
C PRO A 288 4.16 7.76 17.91
N VAL A 289 5.46 7.91 18.18
CA VAL A 289 6.20 6.87 18.90
C VAL A 289 5.82 6.87 20.38
N GLN A 290 5.56 5.68 20.92
CA GLN A 290 5.39 5.42 22.36
C GLN A 290 6.40 4.38 22.83
N PHE A 291 7.03 4.60 23.98
CA PHE A 291 7.98 3.65 24.59
C PHE A 291 8.02 3.81 26.11
N MET A 292 8.57 2.80 26.80
CA MET A 292 8.70 2.80 28.26
C MET A 292 9.94 3.58 28.72
N VAL A 293 9.79 4.29 29.84
CA VAL A 293 10.89 4.94 30.56
C VAL A 293 11.71 3.88 31.31
N GLY A 294 13.03 3.90 31.13
CA GLY A 294 13.98 3.17 31.97
C GLY A 294 14.35 4.00 33.21
N SER A 295 14.79 5.24 33.01
CA SER A 295 15.09 6.19 34.08
C SER A 295 14.92 7.65 33.65
N ILE A 296 14.79 8.54 34.65
CA ILE A 296 14.82 10.00 34.46
C ILE A 296 15.72 10.61 35.55
N THR A 297 16.70 11.45 35.19
CA THR A 297 17.53 12.16 36.16
C THR A 297 16.80 13.37 36.78
N GLN A 298 17.21 13.77 37.99
CA GLN A 298 16.63 14.89 38.76
C GLN A 298 17.64 16.06 38.79
N GLU A 299 17.81 16.74 37.66
CA GLU A 299 18.95 17.63 37.39
C GLU A 299 18.51 18.88 36.60
N GLU A 300 19.36 19.91 36.50
CA GLU A 300 19.09 21.08 35.64
C GLU A 300 18.97 20.71 34.14
N VAL A 301 19.52 19.55 33.77
CA VAL A 301 19.35 18.92 32.45
C VAL A 301 18.85 17.49 32.70
N GLY A 302 17.55 17.34 32.95
CA GLY A 302 16.89 16.06 33.12
C GLY A 302 17.02 15.21 31.86
N VAL A 303 17.68 14.06 31.99
CA VAL A 303 17.87 13.07 30.93
C VAL A 303 16.88 11.93 31.13
N VAL A 304 16.11 11.64 30.09
CA VAL A 304 15.27 10.44 29.99
C VAL A 304 16.06 9.36 29.27
N MET A 305 16.08 8.16 29.83
CA MET A 305 16.63 6.96 29.20
C MET A 305 15.51 5.97 28.91
N THR A 306 15.55 5.32 27.76
CA THR A 306 14.62 4.26 27.40
C THR A 306 14.87 2.97 28.19
N LEU A 307 13.84 2.15 28.29
CA LEU A 307 13.93 0.82 28.89
C LEU A 307 14.58 -0.19 27.91
N ASP A 308 15.34 -1.15 28.46
CA ASP A 308 15.88 -2.35 27.76
C ASP A 308 16.57 -2.08 26.40
N GLU A 309 17.30 -0.97 26.28
CA GLU A 309 17.93 -0.47 25.03
C GLU A 309 16.97 -0.33 23.84
N GLN A 310 15.68 -0.09 24.10
CA GLN A 310 14.72 0.27 23.04
C GLN A 310 15.12 1.62 22.42
N ARG A 311 15.29 1.69 21.09
CA ARG A 311 15.51 2.99 20.42
C ARG A 311 14.23 3.83 20.44
N HIS A 312 14.33 5.10 20.87
CA HIS A 312 13.17 6.01 20.95
C HIS A 312 12.69 6.53 19.59
N GLY A 313 13.55 6.58 18.57
CA GLY A 313 13.19 7.06 17.22
C GLY A 313 12.92 8.57 17.07
N LEU A 314 12.78 9.31 18.18
CA LEU A 314 12.59 10.77 18.21
C LEU A 314 13.76 11.56 17.58
N GLU A 315 13.45 12.73 17.04
CA GLU A 315 14.40 13.71 16.45
C GLU A 315 14.49 15.01 17.26
N ASP A 316 15.53 15.84 17.02
CA ASP A 316 15.73 17.11 17.74
C ASP A 316 14.55 18.08 17.53
N GLY A 317 13.88 18.48 18.63
CA GLY A 317 12.73 19.37 18.60
C GLY A 317 11.38 18.70 18.32
N ASP A 318 11.31 17.36 18.39
CA ASP A 318 10.07 16.61 18.66
C ASP A 318 9.44 17.04 19.98
N LEU A 319 8.11 16.89 20.10
CA LEU A 319 7.38 17.15 21.34
C LEU A 319 7.00 15.83 22.02
N VAL A 320 7.10 15.77 23.35
CA VAL A 320 6.66 14.59 24.13
C VAL A 320 5.83 14.97 25.36
N THR A 321 4.95 14.06 25.79
CA THR A 321 4.33 14.08 27.12
C THR A 321 4.46 12.70 27.77
N PHE A 322 4.11 12.57 29.06
CA PHE A 322 4.32 11.35 29.84
C PHE A 322 3.03 10.86 30.51
N SER A 323 2.96 9.56 30.77
CA SER A 323 1.98 8.95 31.68
C SER A 323 2.65 7.92 32.60
N ASP A 324 2.00 7.57 33.70
CA ASP A 324 2.34 6.45 34.59
C ASP A 324 3.74 6.46 35.24
N VAL A 325 4.46 7.60 35.17
CA VAL A 325 5.77 7.79 35.81
C VAL A 325 5.60 7.79 37.32
N GLN A 326 6.27 6.87 38.03
CA GLN A 326 6.22 6.80 39.48
C GLN A 326 7.40 7.53 40.11
N GLY A 327 7.14 8.18 41.25
CA GLY A 327 8.11 9.08 41.89
C GLY A 327 8.04 10.48 41.31
N MET A 328 8.52 10.67 40.07
CA MET A 328 8.52 11.95 39.34
C MET A 328 7.15 12.24 38.70
N THR A 329 6.11 12.28 39.55
CA THR A 329 4.71 12.36 39.10
C THR A 329 4.35 13.68 38.41
N GLU A 330 5.17 14.71 38.56
CA GLU A 330 5.02 16.04 37.95
C GLU A 330 5.07 15.99 36.41
N LEU A 331 5.62 14.93 35.82
CA LEU A 331 5.65 14.71 34.37
C LEU A 331 4.33 14.16 33.80
N ASN A 332 3.48 13.54 34.63
CA ASN A 332 2.29 12.85 34.14
C ASN A 332 1.23 13.84 33.63
N GLY A 333 0.98 13.83 32.32
CA GLY A 333 0.03 14.72 31.67
C GLY A 333 0.52 16.17 31.46
N ILE A 334 1.84 16.41 31.45
CA ILE A 334 2.37 17.74 31.12
C ILE A 334 1.98 18.20 29.71
N GLU A 335 1.95 19.52 29.51
CA GLU A 335 1.94 20.10 28.16
C GLU A 335 3.16 19.62 27.38
N PRO A 336 3.05 19.33 26.05
CA PRO A 336 4.11 18.64 25.33
C PRO A 336 5.42 19.42 25.26
N VAL A 337 6.49 18.87 25.83
CA VAL A 337 7.81 19.52 25.94
C VAL A 337 8.70 19.18 24.74
N PRO A 338 9.48 20.14 24.20
CA PRO A 338 10.44 19.88 23.14
C PRO A 338 11.65 19.11 23.66
N ILE A 339 12.03 18.04 22.96
CA ILE A 339 13.16 17.20 23.33
C ILE A 339 14.44 17.59 22.58
N LYS A 340 15.59 17.27 23.19
CA LYS A 340 16.88 17.22 22.49
C LYS A 340 17.52 15.84 22.64
N VAL A 341 17.87 15.22 21.52
CA VAL A 341 18.48 13.90 21.43
C VAL A 341 19.92 13.95 21.95
N LEU A 342 20.30 12.95 22.75
CA LEU A 342 21.65 12.77 23.30
C LEU A 342 22.31 11.47 22.81
N GLY A 343 21.51 10.49 22.42
CA GLY A 343 21.93 9.22 21.82
C GLY A 343 20.73 8.48 21.20
N PRO A 344 20.86 7.20 20.81
CA PRO A 344 19.74 6.41 20.29
C PRO A 344 18.73 5.95 21.38
N TYR A 345 19.11 6.09 22.65
CA TYR A 345 18.39 5.61 23.84
C TYR A 345 18.14 6.72 24.88
N THR A 346 18.59 7.95 24.62
CA THR A 346 18.59 9.05 25.59
C THR A 346 18.32 10.41 24.94
N PHE A 347 17.52 11.20 25.62
CA PHE A 347 17.21 12.59 25.27
C PHE A 347 16.99 13.42 26.55
N THR A 348 17.01 14.75 26.44
CA THR A 348 16.69 15.65 27.56
C THR A 348 15.39 16.41 27.34
N ILE A 349 14.71 16.73 28.45
CA ILE A 349 13.44 17.48 28.53
C ILE A 349 13.57 18.82 29.27
N GLY A 350 14.80 19.25 29.58
CA GLY A 350 15.07 20.45 30.38
C GLY A 350 15.16 20.18 31.89
N ASP A 351 14.91 21.21 32.71
CA ASP A 351 15.13 21.18 34.15
C ASP A 351 14.11 20.29 34.89
N THR A 352 14.59 19.21 35.51
CA THR A 352 13.83 18.30 36.39
C THR A 352 14.26 18.41 37.86
N SER A 353 15.21 19.28 38.21
CA SER A 353 15.77 19.41 39.56
C SER A 353 14.74 19.72 40.65
N LYS A 354 13.60 20.31 40.26
CA LYS A 354 12.50 20.71 41.14
C LYS A 354 11.40 19.65 41.27
N TYR A 355 11.42 18.60 40.45
CA TYR A 355 10.45 17.50 40.51
C TYR A 355 10.85 16.47 41.55
N SER A 356 9.91 15.61 41.92
CA SER A 356 10.13 14.48 42.80
C SER A 356 11.05 13.44 42.14
N ALA A 357 11.86 12.74 42.94
CA ALA A 357 12.79 11.75 42.41
C ALA A 357 12.06 10.58 41.71
N TYR A 358 12.50 10.24 40.49
CA TYR A 358 12.00 9.09 39.73
C TYR A 358 12.20 7.78 40.50
N LYS A 359 11.24 6.86 40.40
CA LYS A 359 11.28 5.53 41.02
C LYS A 359 11.29 4.41 39.98
N ASN A 360 10.23 4.31 39.18
CA ASN A 360 10.08 3.32 38.13
C ASN A 360 8.94 3.70 37.17
N GLY A 361 8.87 2.96 36.05
CA GLY A 361 7.72 2.94 35.16
C GLY A 361 7.49 4.23 34.39
N GLY A 362 6.35 4.27 33.72
CA GLY A 362 5.93 5.37 32.88
C GLY A 362 6.25 5.22 31.41
N TYR A 363 5.54 6.00 30.62
CA TYR A 363 5.58 6.03 29.16
C TYR A 363 5.95 7.43 28.68
N VAL A 364 6.68 7.46 27.57
CA VAL A 364 6.86 8.66 26.75
C VAL A 364 5.93 8.52 25.55
N HIS A 365 5.19 9.59 25.25
CA HIS A 365 4.30 9.68 24.11
C HIS A 365 4.72 10.85 23.23
N GLN A 366 5.14 10.59 21.98
CA GLN A 366 5.38 11.65 20.99
C GLN A 366 4.07 12.38 20.67
N VAL A 367 4.12 13.70 20.56
CA VAL A 367 2.99 14.53 20.13
C VAL A 367 3.35 15.18 18.80
N LYS A 368 2.51 14.99 17.77
CA LYS A 368 2.79 15.54 16.44
C LYS A 368 2.80 17.07 16.47
N LYS A 369 3.94 17.62 16.04
CA LYS A 369 4.17 19.06 15.95
C LYS A 369 3.40 19.63 14.76
N THR A 370 2.39 20.44 15.05
CA THR A 370 1.67 21.20 14.01
C THR A 370 2.62 22.22 13.37
N ALA A 371 2.70 22.22 12.04
CA ALA A 371 3.49 23.17 11.26
C ALA A 371 2.57 24.17 10.54
N ARG A 372 3.08 25.37 10.24
CA ARG A 372 2.36 26.42 9.51
C ARG A 372 3.18 26.92 8.33
N ILE A 373 2.52 27.09 7.18
CA ILE A 373 3.18 27.29 5.89
C ILE A 373 2.52 28.44 5.11
N ASP A 374 3.31 29.47 4.80
CA ASP A 374 2.95 30.45 3.77
C ASP A 374 3.34 29.96 2.38
N PHE A 375 2.42 30.07 1.42
CA PHE A 375 2.68 29.90 -0.01
C PHE A 375 2.75 31.26 -0.70
N LYS A 376 3.46 31.35 -1.82
CA LYS A 376 3.37 32.46 -2.78
C LYS A 376 2.18 32.22 -3.73
N SER A 377 1.63 33.27 -4.32
CA SER A 377 0.71 33.13 -5.47
C SER A 377 1.49 32.68 -6.70
N LEU A 378 0.85 31.98 -7.65
CA LEU A 378 1.48 31.55 -8.91
C LEU A 378 2.14 32.71 -9.66
N ARG A 379 1.52 33.91 -9.57
CA ARG A 379 2.05 35.17 -10.12
C ARG A 379 3.39 35.58 -9.53
N GLU A 380 3.59 35.39 -8.22
CA GLU A 380 4.84 35.66 -7.52
C GLU A 380 5.85 34.52 -7.75
N SER A 381 5.39 33.27 -7.70
CA SER A 381 6.21 32.06 -7.91
C SER A 381 6.83 31.99 -9.31
N LEU A 382 6.15 32.50 -10.34
CA LEU A 382 6.72 32.58 -11.70
C LEU A 382 7.85 33.62 -11.83
N LEU A 383 8.04 34.51 -10.85
CA LEU A 383 9.12 35.51 -10.80
C LEU A 383 10.24 35.13 -9.82
N ASP A 384 9.89 34.39 -8.75
CA ASP A 384 10.81 33.93 -7.70
C ASP A 384 10.46 32.49 -7.26
N PRO A 385 10.74 31.48 -8.11
CA PRO A 385 10.28 30.11 -7.89
C PRO A 385 11.07 29.35 -6.82
N GLU A 386 10.31 28.67 -5.97
CA GLU A 386 10.74 27.65 -4.99
C GLU A 386 10.30 26.26 -5.49
N PHE A 387 11.20 25.29 -5.45
CA PHE A 387 10.98 23.95 -5.99
C PHE A 387 11.06 22.87 -4.89
N THR A 388 10.20 21.86 -5.00
CA THR A 388 10.36 20.56 -4.35
C THR A 388 10.99 19.61 -5.36
N THR A 389 12.23 19.20 -5.12
CA THR A 389 13.02 18.35 -6.01
C THR A 389 12.41 16.96 -6.17
N SER A 390 12.30 16.50 -7.43
CA SER A 390 11.82 15.16 -7.79
C SER A 390 12.96 14.14 -7.92
N ASP A 391 14.11 14.58 -8.45
CA ASP A 391 15.32 13.80 -8.65
C ASP A 391 16.55 14.64 -8.32
N PHE A 392 17.31 14.24 -7.29
CA PHE A 392 18.53 14.93 -6.85
C PHE A 392 19.68 14.86 -7.87
N ALA A 393 19.59 14.01 -8.90
CA ALA A 393 20.51 13.98 -10.03
C ALA A 393 20.15 14.94 -11.18
N LYS A 394 19.03 15.70 -11.06
CA LYS A 394 18.49 16.60 -12.09
C LYS A 394 18.11 18.00 -11.59
N ILE A 395 18.60 18.43 -10.41
CA ILE A 395 18.16 19.68 -9.73
C ILE A 395 18.26 20.91 -10.66
N GLU A 396 19.34 20.99 -11.45
CA GLU A 396 19.55 22.08 -12.41
C GLU A 396 18.54 22.12 -13.57
N ARG A 397 17.83 21.01 -13.84
CA ARG A 397 16.75 20.96 -14.84
C ARG A 397 15.47 21.66 -14.38
N GLU A 398 15.19 21.76 -13.08
CA GLU A 398 13.92 22.31 -12.54
C GLU A 398 13.57 23.70 -13.13
N ARG A 399 14.56 24.59 -13.15
CA ARG A 399 14.43 25.96 -13.68
C ARG A 399 14.41 26.01 -15.21
N GLN A 400 15.08 25.06 -15.87
CA GLN A 400 15.02 24.90 -17.33
C GLN A 400 13.62 24.42 -17.76
N LEU A 401 13.06 23.44 -17.05
CA LEU A 401 11.73 22.88 -17.32
C LEU A 401 10.64 23.93 -17.13
N LEU A 402 10.66 24.72 -16.05
CA LEU A 402 9.71 25.83 -15.87
C LEU A 402 9.72 26.80 -17.08
N LEU A 403 10.92 27.21 -17.52
CA LEU A 403 11.12 28.07 -18.68
C LEU A 403 10.64 27.43 -19.99
N ILE A 404 10.83 26.12 -20.15
CA ILE A 404 10.39 25.34 -21.30
C ILE A 404 8.86 25.25 -21.37
N PHE A 405 8.17 24.97 -20.25
CA PHE A 405 6.71 24.95 -20.21
C PHE A 405 6.13 26.35 -20.51
N GLN A 406 6.72 27.43 -19.97
CA GLN A 406 6.32 28.81 -20.34
C GLN A 406 6.48 29.07 -21.86
N ALA A 407 7.57 28.59 -22.47
CA ALA A 407 7.80 28.72 -23.90
C ALA A 407 6.83 27.88 -24.76
N ILE A 408 6.48 26.67 -24.32
CA ILE A 408 5.53 25.79 -25.01
C ILE A 408 4.09 26.34 -24.91
N ASP A 409 3.67 26.82 -23.74
CA ASP A 409 2.38 27.48 -23.57
C ASP A 409 2.28 28.75 -24.44
N SER A 410 3.37 29.52 -24.56
CA SER A 410 3.43 30.69 -25.46
C SER A 410 3.34 30.30 -26.94
N PHE A 411 3.97 29.19 -27.34
CA PHE A 411 3.82 28.61 -28.68
C PHE A 411 2.35 28.22 -28.94
N PHE A 412 1.73 27.51 -28.00
CA PHE A 412 0.33 27.10 -28.09
C PHE A 412 -0.61 28.31 -28.22
N ILE A 413 -0.42 29.35 -27.41
CA ILE A 413 -1.20 30.60 -27.46
C ILE A 413 -1.01 31.33 -28.80
N GLN A 414 0.18 31.28 -29.41
CA GLN A 414 0.46 31.96 -30.67
C GLN A 414 -0.07 31.21 -31.91
N PHE A 415 -0.02 29.86 -31.91
CA PHE A 415 -0.32 29.04 -33.09
C PHE A 415 -1.60 28.21 -33.00
N GLY A 416 -2.24 28.14 -31.82
CA GLY A 416 -3.44 27.32 -31.58
C GLY A 416 -3.17 25.81 -31.48
N ALA A 417 -1.89 25.40 -31.49
CA ALA A 417 -1.45 24.02 -31.42
C ALA A 417 -0.06 23.94 -30.76
N PHE A 418 0.25 22.79 -30.17
CA PHE A 418 1.60 22.49 -29.67
C PHE A 418 2.59 22.27 -30.84
N PRO A 419 3.92 22.36 -30.60
CA PRO A 419 4.94 22.02 -31.59
C PRO A 419 4.69 20.65 -32.25
N ARG A 420 4.92 20.58 -33.56
CA ARG A 420 4.73 19.34 -34.33
C ARG A 420 5.75 18.28 -33.89
N PRO A 421 5.35 17.01 -33.71
CA PRO A 421 6.23 15.93 -33.27
C PRO A 421 7.53 15.84 -34.09
N GLY A 422 8.67 15.81 -33.40
CA GLY A 422 10.01 15.74 -34.01
C GLY A 422 10.50 17.00 -34.75
N ASP A 423 9.64 17.99 -34.99
CA ASP A 423 9.94 19.10 -35.89
C ASP A 423 10.99 20.08 -35.34
N GLN A 424 12.10 20.19 -36.06
CA GLN A 424 13.24 21.04 -35.66
C GLN A 424 12.91 22.54 -35.72
N GLN A 425 12.04 22.98 -36.63
CA GLN A 425 11.74 24.40 -36.82
C GLN A 425 10.81 24.92 -35.72
N ASP A 426 9.78 24.15 -35.36
CA ASP A 426 8.90 24.47 -34.22
C ASP A 426 9.69 24.47 -32.91
N ALA A 427 10.56 23.47 -32.71
CA ALA A 427 11.43 23.39 -31.55
C ALA A 427 12.42 24.57 -31.45
N GLU A 428 12.98 25.04 -32.58
CA GLU A 428 13.80 26.26 -32.60
C GLU A 428 13.00 27.55 -32.39
N TYR A 429 11.68 27.54 -32.62
CA TYR A 429 10.80 28.66 -32.24
C TYR A 429 10.50 28.67 -30.73
N VAL A 430 10.24 27.49 -30.13
CA VAL A 430 10.16 27.34 -28.66
C VAL A 430 11.47 27.79 -27.99
N LEU A 431 12.62 27.46 -28.58
CA LEU A 431 13.91 27.96 -28.09
C LEU A 431 14.02 29.50 -28.15
N GLN A 432 13.48 30.15 -29.18
CA GLN A 432 13.43 31.62 -29.25
C GLN A 432 12.50 32.20 -28.18
N MET A 433 11.38 31.54 -27.87
CA MET A 433 10.47 31.92 -26.78
C MET A 433 11.11 31.73 -25.39
N ALA A 434 11.81 30.64 -25.15
CA ALA A 434 12.61 30.45 -23.92
C ALA A 434 13.70 31.54 -23.78
N ASN A 435 14.37 31.91 -24.88
CA ASN A 435 15.30 33.04 -24.95
C ASN A 435 14.62 34.43 -24.84
N HIS A 436 13.29 34.50 -24.77
CA HIS A 436 12.54 35.71 -24.44
C HIS A 436 12.15 35.74 -22.96
N PHE A 437 11.54 34.66 -22.43
CA PHE A 437 11.15 34.56 -21.02
C PHE A 437 12.34 34.62 -20.05
N ASN A 438 13.52 34.12 -20.43
CA ASN A 438 14.71 34.13 -19.58
C ASN A 438 15.43 35.50 -19.53
N ARG A 439 14.88 36.56 -20.14
CA ARG A 439 15.49 37.89 -20.11
C ARG A 439 15.14 38.62 -18.83
N GLU A 440 16.12 39.27 -18.22
CA GLU A 440 15.83 40.28 -17.21
C GLU A 440 15.05 41.45 -17.86
N ILE A 441 13.94 41.84 -17.24
CA ILE A 441 13.11 42.97 -17.67
C ILE A 441 13.11 43.99 -16.54
N ILE A 442 13.72 45.15 -16.76
CA ILE A 442 13.75 46.26 -15.80
C ILE A 442 12.89 47.41 -16.32
N VAL A 443 11.94 47.87 -15.52
CA VAL A 443 11.08 49.03 -15.81
C VAL A 443 11.08 49.95 -14.60
N GLU A 444 11.35 51.25 -14.83
CA GLU A 444 11.41 52.28 -13.77
C GLU A 444 12.33 51.91 -12.58
N GLY A 445 13.43 51.20 -12.86
CA GLY A 445 14.39 50.74 -11.85
C GLY A 445 13.93 49.52 -11.03
N LYS A 446 12.78 48.93 -11.33
CA LYS A 446 12.30 47.67 -10.75
C LYS A 446 12.49 46.52 -11.73
N VAL A 447 13.04 45.42 -11.23
CA VAL A 447 13.10 44.16 -11.97
C VAL A 447 11.68 43.56 -12.01
N LEU A 448 11.04 43.58 -13.17
CA LEU A 448 9.72 42.97 -13.41
C LEU A 448 9.81 41.47 -13.72
N ASN A 449 10.91 41.04 -14.33
CA ASN A 449 11.21 39.64 -14.62
C ASN A 449 12.70 39.40 -14.38
N ARG A 450 13.05 38.31 -13.70
CA ARG A 450 14.44 37.89 -13.50
C ARG A 450 14.82 36.82 -14.53
N GLN A 451 16.11 36.72 -14.80
CA GLN A 451 16.67 35.56 -15.49
C GLN A 451 16.48 34.32 -14.59
N LEU A 452 15.85 33.27 -15.11
CA LEU A 452 15.58 32.02 -14.37
C LEU A 452 16.80 31.09 -14.34
N VAL A 453 17.61 31.12 -15.40
CA VAL A 453 18.84 30.32 -15.56
C VAL A 453 19.94 31.13 -16.25
N ASP A 454 21.17 31.10 -15.75
CA ASP A 454 22.32 31.83 -16.33
C ASP A 454 22.57 31.45 -17.80
N LYS A 455 22.31 30.18 -18.13
CA LYS A 455 22.43 29.62 -19.48
C LYS A 455 21.28 28.65 -19.72
N ILE A 456 20.58 28.82 -20.84
CA ILE A 456 19.54 27.89 -21.30
C ILE A 456 20.22 26.64 -21.87
N ASP A 457 19.77 25.45 -21.50
CA ASP A 457 20.16 24.22 -22.19
C ASP A 457 19.37 24.08 -23.51
N LYS A 458 20.02 24.43 -24.62
CA LYS A 458 19.46 24.26 -25.97
C LYS A 458 19.04 22.81 -26.25
N LYS A 459 19.75 21.80 -25.74
CA LYS A 459 19.40 20.38 -25.99
C LYS A 459 18.08 20.06 -25.30
N LEU A 460 17.98 20.32 -24.00
CA LEU A 460 16.77 20.06 -23.22
C LEU A 460 15.53 20.77 -23.79
N VAL A 461 15.65 22.06 -24.16
CA VAL A 461 14.55 22.81 -24.79
C VAL A 461 14.10 22.16 -26.09
N LEU A 462 15.03 21.81 -26.99
CA LEU A 462 14.68 21.17 -28.27
C LEU A 462 14.06 19.79 -28.07
N THR A 463 14.61 18.98 -27.17
CA THR A 463 14.10 17.63 -26.87
C THR A 463 12.68 17.66 -26.32
N VAL A 464 12.40 18.50 -25.32
CA VAL A 464 11.04 18.61 -24.75
C VAL A 464 10.07 19.24 -25.75
N ALA A 465 10.49 20.24 -26.53
CA ALA A 465 9.65 20.83 -27.58
C ALA A 465 9.24 19.81 -28.65
N LYS A 466 10.17 18.96 -29.13
CA LYS A 466 9.90 17.91 -30.12
C LYS A 466 8.87 16.86 -29.68
N ILE A 467 8.62 16.72 -28.37
CA ILE A 467 7.63 15.77 -27.81
C ILE A 467 6.47 16.48 -27.09
N ALA A 468 6.38 17.80 -27.16
CA ALA A 468 5.43 18.61 -26.37
C ALA A 468 3.96 18.32 -26.70
N SER A 469 3.69 17.83 -27.91
CA SER A 469 2.38 17.39 -28.39
C SER A 469 2.07 15.90 -28.09
N GLY A 470 2.94 15.20 -27.35
CA GLY A 470 2.71 13.83 -26.88
C GLY A 470 1.92 13.76 -25.57
N GLN A 471 1.19 12.66 -25.38
CA GLN A 471 0.49 12.30 -24.14
C GLN A 471 0.73 10.81 -23.88
N LEU A 472 0.99 10.45 -22.62
CA LEU A 472 1.37 9.11 -22.21
C LEU A 472 0.62 8.73 -20.93
N SER A 473 -0.14 7.64 -20.94
CA SER A 473 -0.83 7.12 -19.74
C SER A 473 0.10 6.97 -18.51
N PRO A 474 1.36 6.48 -18.65
CA PRO A 474 2.31 6.45 -17.54
C PRO A 474 2.66 7.82 -16.94
N MET A 475 2.76 8.88 -17.76
CA MET A 475 3.06 10.23 -17.28
C MET A 475 1.84 10.87 -16.62
N THR A 476 0.64 10.63 -17.14
CA THR A 476 -0.60 11.07 -16.49
C THR A 476 -0.84 10.34 -15.18
N ALA A 477 -0.46 9.05 -15.08
CA ALA A 477 -0.45 8.28 -13.83
C ALA A 477 0.49 8.89 -12.78
N VAL A 478 1.77 9.13 -13.12
CA VAL A 478 2.74 9.74 -12.18
C VAL A 478 2.31 11.15 -11.72
N ILE A 479 2.06 12.06 -12.66
CA ILE A 479 1.76 13.47 -12.31
C ILE A 479 0.37 13.61 -11.71
N GLY A 480 -0.62 12.86 -12.22
CA GLY A 480 -2.01 12.93 -11.77
C GLY A 480 -2.20 12.39 -10.36
N SER A 481 -1.53 11.29 -10.01
CA SER A 481 -1.65 10.70 -8.67
C SER A 481 -0.92 11.49 -7.58
N ILE A 482 0.23 12.11 -7.90
CA ILE A 482 0.89 13.07 -7.00
C ILE A 482 -0.01 14.31 -6.83
N ALA A 483 -0.58 14.85 -7.90
CA ALA A 483 -1.53 15.97 -7.82
C ALA A 483 -2.81 15.62 -7.04
N ALA A 484 -3.33 14.40 -7.17
CA ALA A 484 -4.44 13.93 -6.35
C ALA A 484 -4.05 13.82 -4.88
N GLN A 485 -2.86 13.30 -4.55
CA GLN A 485 -2.37 13.26 -3.17
C GLN A 485 -2.21 14.66 -2.58
N GLU A 486 -1.60 15.61 -3.31
CA GLU A 486 -1.48 17.00 -2.87
C GLU A 486 -2.86 17.65 -2.63
N ALA A 487 -3.88 17.31 -3.43
CA ALA A 487 -5.25 17.74 -3.17
C ALA A 487 -5.83 17.12 -1.89
N LEU A 488 -5.48 15.87 -1.55
CA LEU A 488 -5.83 15.28 -0.24
C LEU A 488 -5.10 15.98 0.91
N LYS A 489 -3.82 16.36 0.75
CA LYS A 489 -3.08 17.18 1.74
C LYS A 489 -3.76 18.54 1.92
N ALA A 490 -4.11 19.21 0.81
CA ALA A 490 -4.83 20.48 0.80
C ALA A 490 -6.19 20.42 1.52
N CYS A 491 -6.96 19.34 1.32
CA CYS A 491 -8.23 19.13 1.99
C CYS A 491 -8.10 18.74 3.47
N SER A 492 -7.05 17.99 3.86
CA SER A 492 -6.94 17.37 5.19
C SER A 492 -5.97 18.04 6.17
N GLY A 493 -4.97 18.79 5.71
CA GLY A 493 -3.87 19.24 6.58
C GLY A 493 -3.02 18.09 7.14
N LYS A 494 -2.98 16.94 6.46
CA LYS A 494 -2.08 15.81 6.75
C LYS A 494 -1.05 15.64 5.64
N PHE A 495 0.16 15.27 6.03
CA PHE A 495 1.41 15.26 5.27
C PHE A 495 1.87 16.66 4.85
N MET A 496 3.20 16.83 4.78
CA MET A 496 3.84 18.04 4.25
C MET A 496 3.47 18.23 2.77
N PRO A 497 2.83 19.34 2.36
CA PRO A 497 2.55 19.62 0.96
C PRO A 497 3.81 19.94 0.17
N ILE A 498 3.75 19.76 -1.15
CA ILE A 498 4.74 20.27 -2.10
C ILE A 498 4.81 21.79 -1.95
N LYS A 499 6.01 22.32 -1.67
CA LYS A 499 6.30 23.75 -1.65
C LYS A 499 7.38 24.04 -2.68
N GLN A 500 7.03 24.51 -3.88
CA GLN A 500 5.67 24.88 -4.35
C GLN A 500 5.49 24.61 -5.84
N PHE A 501 6.55 24.71 -6.65
CA PHE A 501 6.65 23.95 -7.91
C PHE A 501 7.24 22.56 -7.66
N PHE A 502 6.77 21.58 -8.41
CA PHE A 502 7.40 20.27 -8.59
C PHE A 502 7.58 20.05 -10.09
N MET A 503 8.79 19.68 -10.51
CA MET A 503 9.18 19.50 -11.91
C MET A 503 9.71 18.09 -12.09
N PHE A 504 9.25 17.36 -13.10
CA PHE A 504 9.63 15.97 -13.34
C PHE A 504 9.88 15.72 -14.83
N ASP A 505 10.90 14.94 -15.14
CA ASP A 505 11.13 14.41 -16.48
C ASP A 505 11.61 12.96 -16.42
N ALA A 506 11.21 12.18 -17.42
CA ALA A 506 11.68 10.81 -17.68
C ALA A 506 12.27 10.71 -19.10
N LEU A 507 13.04 11.73 -19.52
CA LEU A 507 13.56 11.84 -20.89
C LEU A 507 14.53 10.71 -21.28
N GLU A 508 15.06 9.99 -20.31
CA GLU A 508 15.90 8.80 -20.50
C GLU A 508 15.12 7.65 -21.19
N ALA A 509 13.77 7.70 -21.20
CA ALA A 509 12.93 6.80 -21.99
C ALA A 509 12.92 7.08 -23.50
N LEU A 510 13.44 8.21 -23.98
CA LEU A 510 13.49 8.52 -25.41
C LEU A 510 14.51 7.63 -26.16
N PRO A 511 14.27 7.35 -27.46
CA PRO A 511 15.28 6.71 -28.32
C PRO A 511 16.59 7.52 -28.38
N ASP A 512 17.73 6.83 -28.30
CA ASP A 512 19.07 7.46 -28.27
C ASP A 512 19.49 8.11 -29.60
N LYS A 513 18.69 7.93 -30.66
CA LYS A 513 18.88 8.49 -32.00
C LYS A 513 17.64 9.29 -32.38
N GLU A 514 17.84 10.47 -32.99
CA GLU A 514 16.71 11.23 -33.55
C GLU A 514 16.01 10.41 -34.64
N LEU A 515 14.68 10.32 -34.56
CA LEU A 515 13.87 9.60 -35.53
C LEU A 515 13.60 10.46 -36.77
N PRO A 516 13.48 9.87 -37.97
CA PRO A 516 13.04 10.60 -39.15
C PRO A 516 11.58 11.02 -38.99
N MET A 517 11.18 12.15 -39.59
CA MET A 517 9.81 12.69 -39.48
C MET A 517 8.70 11.69 -39.82
N SER A 518 8.98 10.71 -40.68
CA SER A 518 8.05 9.64 -41.03
C SER A 518 7.62 8.78 -39.83
N GLU A 519 8.43 8.67 -38.77
CA GLU A 519 8.05 7.91 -37.58
C GLU A 519 6.92 8.55 -36.78
N TYR A 520 6.74 9.87 -36.90
CA TYR A 520 5.71 10.64 -36.19
C TYR A 520 4.46 10.93 -37.03
N GLU A 521 4.34 10.30 -38.21
CA GLU A 521 3.14 10.38 -39.05
C GLU A 521 1.92 9.83 -38.29
N GLN A 522 0.87 10.64 -38.18
CA GLN A 522 -0.40 10.23 -37.56
C GLN A 522 -1.01 9.05 -38.31
N THR A 523 -1.41 8.04 -37.54
CA THR A 523 -1.99 6.78 -38.04
C THR A 523 -3.51 6.79 -37.99
N GLY A 524 -4.12 7.73 -37.27
CA GLY A 524 -5.54 7.72 -36.95
C GLY A 524 -5.91 6.71 -35.85
N SER A 525 -4.92 6.08 -35.20
CA SER A 525 -5.13 5.17 -34.08
C SER A 525 -5.11 5.90 -32.73
N ARG A 526 -5.69 5.26 -31.71
CA ARG A 526 -5.65 5.74 -30.32
C ARG A 526 -4.24 5.95 -29.74
N TYR A 527 -3.19 5.47 -30.42
CA TYR A 527 -1.80 5.58 -29.96
C TYR A 527 -1.08 6.81 -30.54
N ASP A 528 -1.73 7.64 -31.37
CA ASP A 528 -1.08 8.77 -32.07
C ASP A 528 -0.38 9.78 -31.14
N ALA A 529 -0.83 9.96 -29.89
CA ALA A 529 -0.14 10.83 -28.93
C ALA A 529 1.06 10.15 -28.22
N GLN A 530 1.19 8.82 -28.30
CA GLN A 530 2.36 8.05 -27.85
C GLN A 530 3.38 7.89 -28.98
N ILE A 531 2.90 7.68 -30.22
CA ILE A 531 3.67 7.78 -31.47
C ILE A 531 4.35 9.16 -31.59
N ALA A 532 3.67 10.23 -31.19
CA ALA A 532 4.24 11.59 -31.13
C ALA A 532 5.48 11.74 -30.21
N VAL A 533 5.74 10.79 -29.32
CA VAL A 533 6.95 10.74 -28.47
C VAL A 533 7.97 9.73 -29.01
N PHE A 534 7.51 8.51 -29.32
CA PHE A 534 8.38 7.34 -29.51
C PHE A 534 8.49 6.83 -30.94
N GLY A 535 7.66 7.33 -31.86
CA GLY A 535 7.58 6.84 -33.23
C GLY A 535 6.78 5.53 -33.39
N LYS A 536 6.20 5.37 -34.58
CA LYS A 536 5.33 4.23 -34.93
C LYS A 536 6.05 2.87 -34.93
N THR A 537 7.37 2.84 -35.06
CA THR A 537 8.16 1.60 -34.97
C THR A 537 8.27 1.10 -33.53
N LEU A 538 8.49 1.98 -32.54
CA LEU A 538 8.49 1.54 -31.13
C LEU A 538 7.06 1.18 -30.68
N GLN A 539 6.04 1.92 -31.14
CA GLN A 539 4.63 1.57 -30.86
C GLN A 539 4.30 0.14 -31.33
N LYS A 540 4.66 -0.22 -32.56
CA LYS A 540 4.47 -1.59 -33.07
C LYS A 540 5.26 -2.66 -32.31
N ARG A 541 6.41 -2.30 -31.71
CA ARG A 541 7.13 -3.22 -30.82
C ARG A 541 6.37 -3.40 -29.50
N ILE A 542 5.85 -2.31 -28.91
CA ILE A 542 4.99 -2.34 -27.71
C ILE A 542 3.75 -3.23 -27.95
N GLU A 543 3.05 -3.04 -29.07
CA GLU A 543 1.89 -3.85 -29.50
C GLU A 543 2.21 -5.34 -29.75
N SER A 544 3.50 -5.70 -29.89
CA SER A 544 3.93 -7.09 -30.12
C SER A 544 4.26 -7.88 -28.85
N LEU A 545 4.31 -7.22 -27.69
CA LEU A 545 4.86 -7.80 -26.46
C LEU A 545 3.97 -8.87 -25.84
N LYS A 546 4.61 -9.86 -25.23
CA LYS A 546 4.00 -10.86 -24.34
C LYS A 546 4.57 -10.69 -22.93
N TYR A 547 3.81 -10.06 -22.04
CA TYR A 547 4.19 -9.91 -20.63
C TYR A 547 3.29 -10.74 -19.72
N PHE A 548 3.89 -11.36 -18.71
CA PHE A 548 3.18 -12.00 -17.61
C PHE A 548 3.06 -11.00 -16.45
N LEU A 549 1.85 -10.54 -16.15
CA LEU A 549 1.55 -9.81 -14.91
C LEU A 549 1.21 -10.81 -13.81
N VAL A 550 1.61 -10.51 -12.57
CA VAL A 550 1.38 -11.38 -11.41
C VAL A 550 0.76 -10.59 -10.26
N GLY A 551 -0.57 -10.49 -10.25
CA GLY A 551 -1.42 -9.98 -9.16
C GLY A 551 -2.38 -8.85 -9.55
N ALA A 552 -3.65 -9.12 -9.82
CA ALA A 552 -4.70 -8.13 -10.14
C ALA A 552 -5.21 -7.38 -8.90
N GLY A 553 -4.34 -7.21 -7.91
CA GLY A 553 -4.53 -6.30 -6.79
C GLY A 553 -4.47 -4.83 -7.21
N ALA A 554 -4.08 -3.96 -6.28
CA ALA A 554 -4.04 -2.51 -6.53
C ALA A 554 -3.12 -2.17 -7.71
N ILE A 555 -1.88 -2.66 -7.67
CA ILE A 555 -0.87 -2.44 -8.72
C ILE A 555 -1.34 -3.05 -10.04
N GLY A 556 -1.91 -4.27 -10.04
CA GLY A 556 -2.36 -4.92 -11.27
C GLY A 556 -3.53 -4.22 -11.96
N CYS A 557 -4.47 -3.65 -11.21
CA CYS A 557 -5.55 -2.82 -11.79
C CYS A 557 -5.02 -1.57 -12.49
N GLU A 558 -4.08 -0.86 -11.87
CA GLU A 558 -3.43 0.31 -12.46
C GLU A 558 -2.52 -0.10 -13.64
N MET A 559 -1.85 -1.25 -13.56
CA MET A 559 -0.97 -1.79 -14.60
C MET A 559 -1.78 -2.15 -15.84
N LEU A 560 -2.88 -2.88 -15.68
CA LEU A 560 -3.81 -3.21 -16.76
C LEU A 560 -4.39 -1.96 -17.44
N LYS A 561 -4.68 -0.88 -16.71
CA LYS A 561 -5.06 0.40 -17.32
C LYS A 561 -3.93 1.01 -18.15
N ASN A 562 -2.72 1.07 -17.61
CA ASN A 562 -1.57 1.62 -18.36
C ASN A 562 -1.26 0.77 -19.60
N TRP A 563 -1.23 -0.55 -19.46
CA TRP A 563 -1.01 -1.51 -20.56
C TRP A 563 -2.14 -1.49 -21.59
N ALA A 564 -3.40 -1.32 -21.19
CA ALA A 564 -4.52 -1.12 -22.12
C ALA A 564 -4.36 0.17 -22.93
N MET A 565 -3.84 1.26 -22.34
CA MET A 565 -3.56 2.51 -23.06
C MET A 565 -2.30 2.42 -23.93
N MET A 566 -1.29 1.64 -23.52
CA MET A 566 -0.02 1.47 -24.25
C MET A 566 -0.11 0.43 -25.38
N GLY A 567 -0.94 -0.60 -25.24
CA GLY A 567 -1.12 -1.73 -26.17
C GLY A 567 -0.45 -3.05 -25.76
N ILE A 568 -0.32 -3.37 -24.46
CA ILE A 568 0.48 -4.52 -23.96
C ILE A 568 -0.38 -5.66 -23.41
N HIS A 569 -0.05 -6.91 -23.76
CA HIS A 569 -0.79 -8.13 -23.41
C HIS A 569 -0.43 -8.70 -22.01
N CYS A 570 -1.33 -9.48 -21.41
CA CYS A 570 -1.33 -9.77 -19.96
C CYS A 570 -2.02 -11.11 -19.57
N THR A 571 -1.96 -11.49 -18.28
CA THR A 571 -2.80 -12.50 -17.57
C THR A 571 -2.79 -12.26 -16.05
N ASP A 572 -3.59 -13.01 -15.25
CA ASP A 572 -3.67 -12.92 -13.76
C ASP A 572 -4.45 -14.11 -13.10
N MET A 573 -4.72 -14.12 -11.77
CA MET A 573 -5.41 -15.22 -11.03
C MET A 573 -6.36 -14.94 -9.81
N ASP A 574 -6.56 -13.72 -9.29
CA ASP A 574 -7.17 -13.48 -7.94
C ASP A 574 -8.74 -13.44 -7.81
N VAL A 575 -9.33 -13.18 -6.61
CA VAL A 575 -10.81 -13.02 -6.32
C VAL A 575 -11.18 -11.69 -5.60
N ILE A 576 -12.33 -11.05 -5.93
CA ILE A 576 -12.71 -9.67 -5.51
C ILE A 576 -13.43 -9.56 -4.14
N GLU A 577 -12.92 -8.72 -3.22
CA GLU A 577 -13.56 -8.31 -1.95
C GLU A 577 -14.13 -6.86 -1.97
N LYS A 578 -15.05 -6.50 -1.04
CA LYS A 578 -15.45 -5.09 -0.79
C LYS A 578 -14.24 -4.20 -0.42
N SER A 579 -13.30 -4.71 0.39
CA SER A 579 -12.13 -3.98 0.88
C SER A 579 -11.21 -3.46 -0.25
N ASN A 580 -11.37 -4.03 -1.45
CA ASN A 580 -10.51 -3.79 -2.60
C ASN A 580 -10.92 -2.52 -3.37
N LEU A 581 -12.22 -2.22 -3.41
CA LEU A 581 -12.83 -1.24 -4.34
C LEU A 581 -12.23 0.18 -4.24
N ASN A 582 -11.83 0.61 -3.04
CA ASN A 582 -11.18 1.90 -2.79
C ASN A 582 -9.80 2.07 -3.48
N ARG A 583 -9.17 1.02 -3.99
CA ARG A 583 -7.88 1.10 -4.72
C ARG A 583 -7.73 0.13 -5.90
N GLN A 584 -8.79 -0.59 -6.27
CA GLN A 584 -8.82 -1.54 -7.39
C GLN A 584 -9.95 -1.13 -8.34
N PHE A 585 -9.73 0.00 -9.02
CA PHE A 585 -10.76 0.83 -9.64
C PHE A 585 -11.46 0.21 -10.87
N LEU A 586 -10.98 -0.93 -11.35
CA LEU A 586 -11.61 -1.72 -12.40
C LEU A 586 -12.88 -2.44 -11.88
N PHE A 587 -12.94 -2.74 -10.59
CA PHE A 587 -14.02 -3.50 -9.97
C PHE A 587 -15.18 -2.60 -9.51
N ARG A 588 -16.36 -3.18 -9.34
CA ARG A 588 -17.57 -2.54 -8.81
C ARG A 588 -18.20 -3.43 -7.74
N THR A 589 -19.16 -2.90 -6.98
CA THR A 589 -19.93 -3.68 -6.00
C THR A 589 -20.72 -4.83 -6.64
N SER A 590 -21.01 -4.76 -7.95
CA SER A 590 -21.57 -5.86 -8.75
C SER A 590 -20.60 -7.03 -8.98
N ASP A 591 -19.31 -6.77 -8.82
CA ASP A 591 -18.23 -7.66 -9.22
C ASP A 591 -17.63 -8.42 -8.01
N MET A 592 -18.18 -8.23 -6.81
CA MET A 592 -17.76 -8.97 -5.60
C MET A 592 -17.92 -10.49 -5.79
N GLN A 593 -17.01 -11.27 -5.20
CA GLN A 593 -16.91 -12.73 -5.33
C GLN A 593 -16.62 -13.26 -6.76
N GLN A 594 -16.49 -12.39 -7.78
CA GLN A 594 -15.96 -12.79 -9.08
C GLN A 594 -14.41 -12.83 -9.05
N LEU A 595 -13.80 -13.51 -10.01
CA LEU A 595 -12.35 -13.51 -10.20
C LEU A 595 -11.87 -12.10 -10.60
N LYS A 596 -10.87 -11.56 -9.88
CA LYS A 596 -10.15 -10.33 -10.22
C LYS A 596 -9.57 -10.43 -11.63
N SER A 597 -8.99 -11.58 -11.99
CA SER A 597 -8.31 -11.79 -13.26
C SER A 597 -9.24 -11.60 -14.46
N GLU A 598 -10.30 -12.42 -14.53
CA GLU A 598 -11.33 -12.36 -15.58
C GLU A 598 -12.02 -10.99 -15.61
N THR A 599 -12.35 -10.44 -14.45
CA THR A 599 -13.01 -9.13 -14.34
C THR A 599 -12.10 -8.00 -14.81
N ALA A 600 -10.86 -7.94 -14.35
CA ALA A 600 -9.91 -6.91 -14.71
C ALA A 600 -9.53 -6.99 -16.19
N GLY A 601 -9.36 -8.20 -16.73
CA GLY A 601 -9.10 -8.41 -18.15
C GLY A 601 -10.28 -8.02 -19.04
N ARG A 602 -11.52 -8.33 -18.62
CA ARG A 602 -12.73 -7.82 -19.27
C ARG A 602 -12.80 -6.30 -19.23
N ARG A 603 -12.56 -5.68 -18.07
CA ARG A 603 -12.56 -4.21 -17.90
C ARG A 603 -11.46 -3.52 -18.71
N ALA A 604 -10.28 -4.13 -18.83
CA ALA A 604 -9.20 -3.62 -19.67
C ALA A 604 -9.55 -3.71 -21.17
N LYS A 605 -10.25 -4.78 -21.60
CA LYS A 605 -10.86 -4.88 -22.94
C LYS A 605 -12.02 -3.88 -23.17
N GLU A 606 -12.80 -3.54 -22.14
CA GLU A 606 -13.79 -2.44 -22.18
C GLU A 606 -13.11 -1.06 -22.37
N MET A 607 -11.86 -0.88 -21.93
CA MET A 607 -11.06 0.33 -22.16
C MET A 607 -10.32 0.33 -23.51
N ASN A 608 -9.84 -0.83 -23.97
CA ASN A 608 -9.22 -1.01 -25.27
C ASN A 608 -9.60 -2.35 -25.92
N PRO A 609 -10.55 -2.36 -26.88
CA PRO A 609 -10.97 -3.58 -27.58
C PRO A 609 -9.85 -4.30 -28.35
N SER A 610 -8.76 -3.59 -28.70
CA SER A 610 -7.58 -4.19 -29.35
C SER A 610 -6.66 -4.96 -28.40
N LEU A 611 -6.89 -4.89 -27.08
CA LEU A 611 -6.08 -5.57 -26.08
C LEU A 611 -6.26 -7.09 -26.15
N ASN A 612 -5.24 -7.82 -26.59
CA ASN A 612 -5.20 -9.26 -26.35
C ASN A 612 -4.86 -9.54 -24.88
N ILE A 613 -5.68 -10.32 -24.20
CA ILE A 613 -5.45 -10.74 -22.82
C ILE A 613 -6.06 -12.13 -22.61
N GLU A 614 -5.27 -13.01 -22.03
CA GLU A 614 -5.64 -14.34 -21.52
C GLU A 614 -5.73 -14.23 -19.99
N THR A 615 -6.46 -15.10 -19.29
CA THR A 615 -6.62 -15.00 -17.82
C THR A 615 -6.63 -16.38 -17.19
N TYR A 616 -5.96 -16.51 -16.04
CA TYR A 616 -5.91 -17.74 -15.26
C TYR A 616 -6.63 -17.55 -13.91
N SER A 617 -6.56 -18.56 -13.05
CA SER A 617 -7.13 -18.60 -11.70
C SER A 617 -6.29 -19.45 -10.73
N VAL A 618 -5.05 -19.78 -11.13
CA VAL A 618 -4.09 -20.57 -10.35
C VAL A 618 -2.98 -19.68 -9.79
N LYS A 619 -2.66 -19.85 -8.51
CA LYS A 619 -1.60 -19.13 -7.81
C LYS A 619 -0.23 -19.52 -8.33
N VAL A 620 0.68 -18.56 -8.56
CA VAL A 620 2.09 -18.87 -8.86
C VAL A 620 2.80 -19.53 -7.67
N GLY A 621 3.47 -20.65 -7.94
CA GLY A 621 4.29 -21.39 -6.99
C GLY A 621 4.87 -22.66 -7.62
N SER A 622 5.72 -23.37 -6.89
CA SER A 622 6.31 -24.65 -7.32
C SER A 622 5.27 -25.75 -7.55
N ASP A 623 4.07 -25.56 -6.99
CA ASP A 623 2.87 -26.39 -7.12
C ASP A 623 2.08 -26.16 -8.42
N THR A 624 2.50 -25.21 -9.27
CA THR A 624 1.84 -24.87 -10.55
C THR A 624 2.80 -24.77 -11.74
N GLU A 625 3.98 -25.37 -11.66
CA GLU A 625 4.96 -25.41 -12.77
C GLU A 625 4.56 -26.33 -13.94
N ASP A 626 3.49 -27.11 -13.78
CA ASP A 626 2.82 -27.82 -14.89
C ASP A 626 2.03 -26.86 -15.80
N VAL A 627 1.48 -25.77 -15.23
CA VAL A 627 0.85 -24.66 -15.96
C VAL A 627 1.89 -23.63 -16.38
N PHE A 628 2.74 -23.19 -15.45
CA PHE A 628 3.77 -22.15 -15.65
C PHE A 628 5.16 -22.76 -15.89
N GLY A 629 5.21 -23.73 -16.80
CA GLY A 629 6.43 -24.48 -17.16
C GLY A 629 7.33 -23.77 -18.17
N ASP A 630 8.34 -24.51 -18.66
CA ASP A 630 9.39 -23.98 -19.54
C ASP A 630 8.82 -23.34 -20.82
N ASP A 631 7.96 -24.07 -21.55
CA ASP A 631 7.36 -23.61 -22.81
C ASP A 631 6.53 -22.31 -22.63
N PHE A 632 5.94 -22.08 -21.44
CA PHE A 632 5.21 -20.85 -21.11
C PHE A 632 6.17 -19.67 -20.93
N PHE A 633 7.11 -19.77 -19.98
CA PHE A 633 8.02 -18.68 -19.65
C PHE A 633 8.94 -18.32 -20.83
N GLU A 634 9.46 -19.31 -21.56
CA GLU A 634 10.33 -19.05 -22.70
C GLU A 634 9.63 -18.25 -23.81
N SER A 635 8.30 -18.33 -23.91
CA SER A 635 7.48 -17.57 -24.87
C SER A 635 7.29 -16.08 -24.55
N LEU A 636 7.64 -15.62 -23.34
CA LEU A 636 7.44 -14.24 -22.87
C LEU A 636 8.57 -13.29 -23.29
N ASP A 637 8.26 -12.00 -23.50
CA ASP A 637 9.24 -10.91 -23.57
C ASP A 637 9.71 -10.45 -22.17
N GLY A 638 8.88 -10.63 -21.14
CA GLY A 638 9.19 -10.23 -19.75
C GLY A 638 8.06 -10.52 -18.75
N VAL A 639 8.31 -10.17 -17.49
CA VAL A 639 7.42 -10.41 -16.34
C VAL A 639 7.24 -9.11 -15.55
N CYS A 640 6.08 -8.91 -14.93
CA CYS A 640 5.82 -7.81 -14.01
C CYS A 640 5.09 -8.30 -12.75
N ASN A 641 5.66 -8.02 -11.58
CA ASN A 641 5.05 -8.34 -10.30
C ASN A 641 4.12 -7.20 -9.84
N ALA A 642 2.92 -7.58 -9.41
CA ALA A 642 1.92 -6.73 -8.77
C ALA A 642 1.47 -7.33 -7.41
N LEU A 643 2.40 -8.04 -6.79
CA LEU A 643 2.24 -8.89 -5.61
C LEU A 643 2.14 -8.11 -4.29
N ASP A 644 1.68 -8.76 -3.22
CA ASP A 644 1.53 -8.18 -1.87
C ASP A 644 2.49 -8.79 -0.82
N ASN A 645 3.08 -9.95 -1.09
CA ASN A 645 3.95 -10.70 -0.18
C ASN A 645 5.37 -10.90 -0.75
N VAL A 646 6.34 -11.22 0.12
CA VAL A 646 7.75 -11.43 -0.26
C VAL A 646 7.99 -12.80 -0.90
N GLN A 647 7.31 -13.85 -0.41
CA GLN A 647 7.54 -15.23 -0.87
C GLN A 647 7.26 -15.39 -2.38
N ALA A 648 6.14 -14.84 -2.86
CA ALA A 648 5.79 -14.87 -4.27
C ALA A 648 6.75 -14.02 -5.12
N ARG A 649 7.29 -12.90 -4.59
CA ARG A 649 8.32 -12.10 -5.28
C ARG A 649 9.61 -12.89 -5.46
N THR A 650 10.11 -13.51 -4.39
CA THR A 650 11.30 -14.37 -4.43
C THR A 650 11.11 -15.55 -5.39
N TYR A 651 9.93 -16.19 -5.41
CA TYR A 651 9.63 -17.23 -6.40
C TYR A 651 9.67 -16.70 -7.84
N MET A 652 8.99 -15.58 -8.13
CA MET A 652 8.99 -15.00 -9.48
C MET A 652 10.36 -14.49 -9.91
N ASP A 653 11.17 -13.92 -9.00
CA ASP A 653 12.58 -13.55 -9.23
C ASP A 653 13.41 -14.79 -9.62
N GLN A 654 13.27 -15.90 -8.87
CA GLN A 654 13.92 -17.18 -9.20
C GLN A 654 13.52 -17.73 -10.57
N ARG A 655 12.22 -17.67 -10.94
CA ARG A 655 11.76 -18.05 -12.30
C ARG A 655 12.35 -17.12 -13.36
N CYS A 656 12.41 -15.82 -13.11
CA CYS A 656 12.96 -14.85 -14.06
C CYS A 656 14.47 -15.04 -14.27
N ILE A 657 15.23 -15.34 -13.22
CA ILE A 657 16.65 -15.78 -13.28
C ILE A 657 16.77 -17.06 -14.12
N TYR A 658 15.99 -18.09 -13.80
CA TYR A 658 16.04 -19.38 -14.48
C TYR A 658 15.65 -19.31 -15.98
N PHE A 659 14.80 -18.37 -16.39
CA PHE A 659 14.43 -18.19 -17.81
C PHE A 659 15.12 -17.01 -18.52
N LEU A 660 16.03 -16.29 -17.85
CA LEU A 660 16.61 -15.02 -18.32
C LEU A 660 15.54 -14.04 -18.84
N LYS A 661 14.50 -13.82 -18.05
CA LYS A 661 13.41 -12.89 -18.36
C LYS A 661 13.57 -11.60 -17.56
N PRO A 662 13.43 -10.41 -18.18
CA PRO A 662 13.30 -9.17 -17.44
C PRO A 662 12.12 -9.21 -16.46
N LEU A 663 12.33 -8.70 -15.27
CA LEU A 663 11.31 -8.58 -14.22
C LEU A 663 11.15 -7.11 -13.80
N LEU A 664 9.92 -6.61 -13.89
CA LEU A 664 9.50 -5.34 -13.33
C LEU A 664 8.87 -5.57 -11.95
N GLU A 665 9.55 -5.14 -10.89
CA GLU A 665 9.14 -5.31 -9.49
C GLU A 665 8.69 -3.97 -8.90
N SER A 666 7.67 -3.99 -8.03
CA SER A 666 7.12 -2.78 -7.44
C SER A 666 6.35 -3.03 -6.13
N GLY A 667 6.39 -2.05 -5.22
CA GLY A 667 5.77 -2.16 -3.89
C GLY A 667 5.18 -0.84 -3.40
N THR A 668 4.21 -0.93 -2.49
CA THR A 668 3.52 0.21 -1.86
C THR A 668 3.23 -0.05 -0.39
N LEU A 669 3.51 0.94 0.46
CA LEU A 669 3.20 0.95 1.90
C LEU A 669 2.67 2.35 2.29
N GLY A 670 1.35 2.51 2.28
CA GLY A 670 0.69 3.80 2.49
C GLY A 670 1.10 4.83 1.44
N THR A 671 1.77 5.90 1.86
CA THR A 671 2.35 6.93 0.98
C THR A 671 3.72 6.55 0.40
N LYS A 672 4.36 5.48 0.90
CA LYS A 672 5.69 5.03 0.47
C LYS A 672 5.54 4.05 -0.70
N GLY A 673 6.48 4.07 -1.64
CA GLY A 673 6.52 3.10 -2.74
C GLY A 673 7.89 2.98 -3.40
N ASN A 674 8.10 1.89 -4.12
CA ASN A 674 9.37 1.56 -4.79
C ASN A 674 9.11 0.89 -6.15
N VAL A 675 10.10 1.04 -7.03
CA VAL A 675 10.20 0.35 -8.33
C VAL A 675 11.60 -0.22 -8.44
N GLN A 676 11.72 -1.46 -8.89
CA GLN A 676 12.98 -2.11 -9.22
C GLN A 676 12.86 -2.74 -10.62
N VAL A 677 13.87 -2.51 -11.46
CA VAL A 677 14.00 -3.15 -12.76
C VAL A 677 15.09 -4.19 -12.64
N VAL A 678 14.74 -5.45 -12.91
CA VAL A 678 15.65 -6.58 -12.86
C VAL A 678 15.89 -7.04 -14.29
N ILE A 679 17.11 -6.82 -14.80
CA ILE A 679 17.48 -7.06 -16.20
C ILE A 679 18.54 -8.18 -16.28
N PRO A 680 18.24 -9.29 -16.97
CA PRO A 680 19.17 -10.40 -17.12
C PRO A 680 20.55 -9.99 -17.63
N ARG A 681 21.59 -10.46 -16.94
CA ARG A 681 23.02 -10.20 -17.19
C ARG A 681 23.46 -8.75 -17.00
N ILE A 682 22.59 -7.88 -16.50
CA ILE A 682 22.80 -6.43 -16.43
C ILE A 682 22.68 -5.90 -14.99
N THR A 683 21.67 -6.32 -14.21
CA THR A 683 21.45 -5.84 -12.83
C THR A 683 21.54 -6.96 -11.78
N GLU A 684 21.56 -6.58 -10.48
CA GLU A 684 21.18 -7.47 -9.38
C GLU A 684 19.71 -7.95 -9.52
N SER A 685 19.37 -9.05 -8.86
CA SER A 685 17.99 -9.58 -8.75
C SER A 685 17.24 -8.98 -7.56
N TYR A 686 15.94 -9.26 -7.40
CA TYR A 686 15.21 -8.87 -6.17
C TYR A 686 15.83 -9.57 -4.94
N SER A 687 16.01 -10.89 -5.02
CA SER A 687 16.56 -11.73 -3.95
C SER A 687 18.04 -11.50 -3.63
N SER A 688 18.75 -10.72 -4.46
CA SER A 688 20.14 -10.29 -4.20
C SER A 688 20.24 -9.30 -3.03
N SER A 689 19.11 -8.71 -2.62
CA SER A 689 19.03 -7.79 -1.48
C SER A 689 18.10 -8.34 -0.39
N HIS A 690 18.47 -8.15 0.88
CA HIS A 690 17.63 -8.55 2.01
C HIS A 690 16.90 -7.34 2.60
N ASP A 691 15.57 -7.38 2.53
CA ASP A 691 14.70 -6.55 3.34
C ASP A 691 14.86 -6.89 4.84
N PRO A 692 14.66 -5.94 5.76
CA PRO A 692 14.68 -6.22 7.20
C PRO A 692 13.58 -7.23 7.56
N PRO A 693 13.89 -8.35 8.26
CA PRO A 693 12.88 -9.32 8.64
C PRO A 693 11.87 -8.73 9.63
N GLU A 694 10.64 -9.27 9.64
CA GLU A 694 9.66 -8.95 10.68
C GLU A 694 10.27 -9.23 12.08
N LYS A 695 10.06 -8.31 13.02
CA LYS A 695 10.46 -8.51 14.41
C LYS A 695 9.53 -9.51 15.08
N ALA A 696 9.96 -10.77 15.16
CA ALA A 696 9.30 -11.78 15.99
C ALA A 696 9.27 -11.32 17.47
N ILE A 697 8.11 -11.45 18.11
CA ILE A 697 7.95 -11.19 19.54
C ILE A 697 8.44 -12.46 20.28
N PRO A 698 9.29 -12.35 21.34
CA PRO A 698 9.76 -13.51 22.09
C PRO A 698 8.61 -14.35 22.66
N ILE A 699 8.80 -15.67 22.67
CA ILE A 699 7.75 -16.61 23.08
C ILE A 699 7.43 -16.44 24.58
N CYS A 700 8.44 -16.18 25.43
CA CYS A 700 8.19 -15.86 26.84
C CYS A 700 7.41 -14.54 27.04
N THR A 701 7.60 -13.56 26.15
CA THR A 701 6.86 -12.28 26.16
C THR A 701 5.39 -12.48 25.78
N LEU A 702 5.10 -13.31 24.77
CA LEU A 702 3.71 -13.66 24.41
C LEU A 702 3.02 -14.49 25.51
N LYS A 703 3.69 -15.54 26.00
CA LYS A 703 3.10 -16.49 26.98
C LYS A 703 2.93 -15.92 28.39
N ASN A 704 3.92 -15.19 28.91
CA ASN A 704 4.05 -14.89 30.34
C ASN A 704 4.22 -13.40 30.67
N PHE A 705 4.85 -12.61 29.80
CA PHE A 705 5.28 -11.24 30.14
C PHE A 705 4.94 -10.18 29.07
N PRO A 706 3.65 -10.02 28.67
CA PRO A 706 3.25 -8.94 27.78
C PRO A 706 3.38 -7.57 28.46
N ASN A 707 3.65 -6.54 27.66
CA ASN A 707 3.81 -5.15 28.13
C ASN A 707 3.31 -4.09 27.13
N ALA A 708 3.10 -4.50 25.87
CA ALA A 708 2.46 -3.72 24.81
C ALA A 708 1.22 -4.48 24.27
N ILE A 709 0.26 -3.76 23.71
CA ILE A 709 -1.03 -4.31 23.23
C ILE A 709 -0.84 -5.22 22.01
N GLU A 710 0.21 -4.99 21.23
CA GLU A 710 0.65 -5.84 20.12
C GLU A 710 0.94 -7.28 20.60
N HIS A 711 1.45 -7.46 21.82
CA HIS A 711 1.78 -8.78 22.38
C HIS A 711 0.51 -9.55 22.78
N THR A 712 -0.51 -8.87 23.32
CA THR A 712 -1.77 -9.51 23.69
C THR A 712 -2.67 -9.77 22.47
N ILE A 713 -2.58 -8.94 21.42
CA ILE A 713 -3.26 -9.19 20.14
C ILE A 713 -2.68 -10.42 19.44
N GLN A 714 -1.35 -10.54 19.35
CA GLN A 714 -0.72 -11.73 18.75
C GLN A 714 -1.09 -13.00 19.54
N TRP A 715 -0.97 -12.95 20.87
CA TRP A 715 -1.39 -14.07 21.74
C TRP A 715 -2.87 -14.43 21.55
N ALA A 716 -3.77 -13.46 21.42
CA ALA A 716 -5.20 -13.70 21.21
C ALA A 716 -5.51 -14.28 19.82
N ARG A 717 -4.67 -13.99 18.81
CA ARG A 717 -4.74 -14.63 17.49
C ARG A 717 -4.21 -16.07 17.52
N ASP A 718 -3.07 -16.30 18.19
CA ASP A 718 -2.50 -17.64 18.36
C ASP A 718 -3.46 -18.57 19.11
N ASP A 719 -4.12 -18.03 20.14
CA ASP A 719 -5.16 -18.71 20.94
C ASP A 719 -6.46 -18.97 20.13
N PHE A 720 -6.85 -18.07 19.21
CA PHE A 720 -7.95 -18.33 18.26
C PHE A 720 -7.61 -19.50 17.33
N GLU A 721 -6.46 -19.41 16.63
CA GLU A 721 -6.05 -20.40 15.63
C GLU A 721 -5.88 -21.79 16.27
N GLY A 722 -5.26 -21.85 17.45
CA GLY A 722 -5.07 -23.08 18.20
C GLY A 722 -6.38 -23.77 18.61
N VAL A 723 -7.39 -23.03 19.04
CA VAL A 723 -8.61 -23.59 19.67
C VAL A 723 -9.78 -23.77 18.71
N TYR A 724 -9.93 -22.91 17.70
CA TYR A 724 -11.03 -22.97 16.73
C TYR A 724 -10.64 -23.58 15.38
N LYS A 725 -9.33 -23.70 15.08
CA LYS A 725 -8.81 -24.37 13.87
C LYS A 725 -7.92 -25.58 14.20
N GLN A 726 -6.68 -25.42 14.70
CA GLN A 726 -5.71 -26.52 14.81
C GLN A 726 -6.25 -27.73 15.59
N VAL A 727 -6.80 -27.52 16.80
CA VAL A 727 -7.36 -28.62 17.62
C VAL A 727 -8.59 -29.29 16.97
N ILE A 728 -9.25 -28.59 16.04
CA ILE A 728 -10.38 -29.13 15.26
C ILE A 728 -9.86 -29.90 14.04
N GLU A 729 -8.85 -29.40 13.34
CA GLU A 729 -8.16 -30.10 12.24
C GLU A 729 -7.48 -31.38 12.72
N ASP A 730 -6.83 -31.35 13.89
CA ASP A 730 -6.27 -32.53 14.57
C ASP A 730 -7.37 -33.56 14.86
N ALA A 731 -8.53 -33.12 15.37
CA ALA A 731 -9.66 -34.00 15.69
C ALA A 731 -10.37 -34.57 14.45
N VAL A 732 -10.52 -33.78 13.38
CA VAL A 732 -11.04 -34.23 12.07
C VAL A 732 -10.10 -35.26 11.45
N SER A 733 -8.80 -35.00 11.46
CA SER A 733 -7.76 -35.90 10.95
C SER A 733 -7.75 -37.22 11.73
N TYR A 734 -7.83 -37.15 13.06
CA TYR A 734 -7.96 -38.32 13.92
C TYR A 734 -9.21 -39.16 13.61
N ILE A 735 -10.37 -38.53 13.35
CA ILE A 735 -11.61 -39.23 12.99
C ILE A 735 -11.53 -39.85 11.59
N SER A 736 -10.86 -39.19 10.64
CA SER A 736 -10.82 -39.63 9.23
C SER A 736 -9.79 -40.72 8.94
N ASP A 737 -8.62 -40.67 9.57
CA ASP A 737 -7.54 -41.65 9.38
C ASP A 737 -6.72 -41.82 10.68
N THR A 738 -7.33 -42.50 11.67
CA THR A 738 -6.73 -42.71 12.99
C THR A 738 -5.36 -43.38 12.93
N GLU A 739 -5.15 -44.36 12.04
CA GLU A 739 -3.91 -45.12 11.99
C GLU A 739 -2.77 -44.23 11.50
N ARG A 740 -2.94 -43.57 10.34
CA ARG A 740 -1.95 -42.62 9.80
C ARG A 740 -1.75 -41.40 10.69
N PHE A 741 -2.80 -40.91 11.34
CA PHE A 741 -2.69 -39.80 12.29
C PHE A 741 -1.79 -40.19 13.47
N ILE A 742 -1.99 -41.37 14.07
CA ILE A 742 -1.16 -41.87 15.16
C ILE A 742 0.29 -42.16 14.69
N GLU A 743 0.50 -42.61 13.46
CA GLU A 743 1.85 -42.79 12.90
C GLU A 743 2.58 -41.47 12.66
N ASN A 744 1.90 -40.44 12.14
CA ASN A 744 2.45 -39.10 12.00
C ASN A 744 2.77 -38.49 13.38
N LEU A 745 1.87 -38.65 14.36
CA LEU A 745 2.02 -38.08 15.70
C LEU A 745 3.21 -38.69 16.46
N LYS A 746 3.50 -39.98 16.27
CA LYS A 746 4.72 -40.65 16.79
C LYS A 746 6.02 -40.09 16.19
N GLN A 747 5.97 -39.46 15.02
CA GLN A 747 7.13 -38.80 14.41
C GLN A 747 7.34 -37.37 14.94
N GLN A 748 6.42 -36.86 15.77
CA GLN A 748 6.47 -35.52 16.37
C GLN A 748 6.34 -35.56 17.91
N PRO A 749 7.27 -36.21 18.62
CA PRO A 749 7.14 -36.45 20.07
C PRO A 749 7.01 -35.16 20.90
N THR A 750 7.59 -34.04 20.45
CA THR A 750 7.56 -32.76 21.17
C THR A 750 6.19 -32.07 21.13
N THR A 751 5.38 -32.29 20.08
CA THR A 751 4.03 -31.70 19.94
C THR A 751 2.91 -32.65 20.36
N ALA A 752 3.14 -33.97 20.23
CA ALA A 752 2.16 -35.01 20.52
C ALA A 752 1.39 -34.86 21.85
N PRO A 753 2.01 -34.51 23.01
CA PRO A 753 1.31 -34.35 24.27
C PRO A 753 0.23 -33.24 24.25
N ALA A 754 0.47 -32.17 23.49
CA ALA A 754 -0.47 -31.05 23.36
C ALA A 754 -1.65 -31.43 22.45
N THR A 755 -1.37 -32.01 21.28
CA THR A 755 -2.39 -32.49 20.33
C THR A 755 -3.29 -33.57 20.95
N VAL A 756 -2.73 -34.56 21.65
CA VAL A 756 -3.53 -35.58 22.38
C VAL A 756 -4.48 -34.93 23.38
N LYS A 757 -3.99 -33.97 24.18
CA LYS A 757 -4.81 -33.23 25.15
C LYS A 757 -5.91 -32.41 24.46
N GLY A 758 -5.62 -31.78 23.32
CA GLY A 758 -6.59 -31.02 22.52
C GLY A 758 -7.71 -31.91 21.96
N ILE A 759 -7.37 -33.06 21.40
CA ILE A 759 -8.33 -34.05 20.90
C ILE A 759 -9.22 -34.56 22.04
N ILE A 760 -8.65 -34.89 23.21
CA ILE A 760 -9.42 -35.34 24.38
C ILE A 760 -10.39 -34.24 24.88
N ALA A 761 -9.97 -32.98 24.89
CA ALA A 761 -10.84 -31.85 25.28
C ALA A 761 -12.01 -31.59 24.29
N THR A 762 -11.84 -31.95 23.02
CA THR A 762 -12.81 -31.70 21.94
C THR A 762 -13.72 -32.90 21.66
N LEU A 763 -13.20 -34.13 21.71
CA LEU A 763 -13.95 -35.36 21.42
C LEU A 763 -14.33 -36.18 22.65
N GLY A 764 -13.77 -35.88 23.84
CA GLY A 764 -14.05 -36.59 25.08
C GLY A 764 -15.39 -36.24 25.73
N GLY A 765 -15.54 -36.61 27.02
CA GLY A 765 -16.81 -36.52 27.75
C GLY A 765 -17.38 -35.09 27.93
N SER A 766 -16.58 -34.05 27.70
CA SER A 766 -16.93 -32.63 27.79
C SER A 766 -17.48 -32.02 26.50
N ARG A 767 -17.80 -32.83 25.48
CA ARG A 767 -18.33 -32.36 24.18
C ARG A 767 -19.65 -31.58 24.34
N PRO A 768 -19.78 -30.36 23.77
CA PRO A 768 -21.05 -29.62 23.79
C PRO A 768 -22.15 -30.34 23.00
N LYS A 769 -23.41 -30.11 23.39
CA LYS A 769 -24.62 -30.68 22.78
C LYS A 769 -25.71 -29.62 22.54
N SER A 770 -25.53 -28.43 23.09
CA SER A 770 -26.44 -27.29 23.08
C SER A 770 -25.63 -25.99 23.07
N PHE A 771 -26.28 -24.87 22.73
CA PHE A 771 -25.63 -23.55 22.80
C PHE A 771 -25.32 -23.17 24.26
N GLU A 772 -26.14 -23.60 25.21
CA GLU A 772 -25.91 -23.49 26.65
C GLU A 772 -24.56 -24.11 27.07
N ASP A 773 -24.20 -25.28 26.54
CA ASP A 773 -22.90 -25.91 26.82
C ASP A 773 -21.73 -25.05 26.28
N CYS A 774 -21.90 -24.45 25.10
CA CYS A 774 -20.91 -23.54 24.51
C CYS A 774 -20.73 -22.24 25.33
N VAL A 775 -21.82 -21.69 25.88
CA VAL A 775 -21.75 -20.54 26.81
C VAL A 775 -21.08 -20.93 28.13
N ALA A 776 -21.36 -22.11 28.67
CA ALA A 776 -20.69 -22.59 29.87
C ALA A 776 -19.19 -22.84 29.64
N TRP A 777 -18.82 -23.42 28.50
CA TRP A 777 -17.43 -23.58 28.08
C TRP A 777 -16.71 -22.21 27.94
N GLY A 778 -17.34 -21.23 27.28
CA GLY A 778 -16.79 -19.87 27.16
C GLY A 778 -16.59 -19.18 28.51
N ARG A 779 -17.55 -19.31 29.44
CA ARG A 779 -17.42 -18.78 30.80
C ARG A 779 -16.32 -19.48 31.61
N LEU A 780 -16.15 -20.80 31.49
CA LEU A 780 -15.05 -21.52 32.15
C LEU A 780 -13.69 -21.12 31.56
N ARG A 781 -13.60 -20.95 30.24
CA ARG A 781 -12.41 -20.48 29.52
C ARG A 781 -11.97 -19.08 29.96
N PHE A 782 -12.91 -18.19 30.28
CA PHE A 782 -12.59 -16.89 30.91
C PHE A 782 -11.86 -17.08 32.25
N GLU A 783 -12.35 -17.98 33.12
CA GLU A 783 -11.72 -18.23 34.42
C GLU A 783 -10.33 -18.88 34.23
N GLU A 784 -10.18 -19.78 33.25
CA GLU A 784 -8.88 -20.40 32.97
C GLU A 784 -7.84 -19.36 32.52
N LEU A 785 -8.13 -18.58 31.48
CA LEU A 785 -7.18 -17.67 30.84
C LEU A 785 -6.86 -16.43 31.68
N PHE A 786 -7.88 -15.74 32.20
CA PHE A 786 -7.74 -14.41 32.79
C PHE A 786 -7.72 -14.41 34.33
N ASN A 787 -7.96 -15.57 34.95
CA ASN A 787 -7.89 -15.74 36.41
C ASN A 787 -6.89 -16.83 36.84
N HIS A 788 -7.14 -18.10 36.51
CA HIS A 788 -6.38 -19.24 37.04
C HIS A 788 -4.94 -19.30 36.52
N GLN A 789 -4.70 -19.06 35.23
CA GLN A 789 -3.33 -18.98 34.69
C GLN A 789 -2.55 -17.81 35.32
N ILE A 790 -3.21 -16.70 35.62
CA ILE A 790 -2.61 -15.53 36.27
C ILE A 790 -2.29 -15.81 37.74
N GLN A 791 -3.19 -16.47 38.48
CA GLN A 791 -2.90 -16.93 39.84
C GLN A 791 -1.72 -17.93 39.87
N GLN A 792 -1.66 -18.88 38.91
CA GLN A 792 -0.54 -19.81 38.81
C GLN A 792 0.79 -19.11 38.51
N LEU A 793 0.79 -18.06 37.67
CA LEU A 793 1.97 -17.26 37.38
C LEU A 793 2.45 -16.47 38.61
N LEU A 794 1.54 -15.92 39.41
CA LEU A 794 1.85 -15.25 40.68
C LEU A 794 2.31 -16.21 41.79
N VAL A 795 1.90 -17.48 41.74
CA VAL A 795 2.43 -18.54 42.61
C VAL A 795 3.87 -18.91 42.24
N SER A 796 4.19 -18.96 40.94
CA SER A 796 5.58 -19.18 40.47
C SER A 796 6.48 -17.95 40.67
N PHE A 797 5.93 -16.73 40.57
CA PHE A 797 6.66 -15.47 40.75
C PHE A 797 5.87 -14.48 41.65
N PRO A 798 6.03 -14.56 42.98
CA PRO A 798 5.39 -13.64 43.93
C PRO A 798 5.65 -12.16 43.64
N LEU A 799 4.73 -11.28 44.03
CA LEU A 799 4.82 -9.82 43.76
C LEU A 799 6.02 -9.15 44.46
N ASP A 800 6.47 -9.70 45.58
CA ASP A 800 7.63 -9.27 46.37
C ASP A 800 8.93 -10.00 45.99
N MET A 801 8.90 -10.87 44.98
CA MET A 801 10.08 -11.62 44.52
C MET A 801 11.17 -10.68 44.00
N VAL A 802 12.42 -10.95 44.40
CA VAL A 802 13.62 -10.28 43.89
C VAL A 802 14.51 -11.24 43.11
N THR A 803 15.27 -10.68 42.17
CA THR A 803 16.31 -11.37 41.41
C THR A 803 17.53 -11.68 42.28
N THR A 804 18.45 -12.50 41.76
CA THR A 804 19.77 -12.74 42.38
C THR A 804 20.64 -11.48 42.52
N SER A 805 20.32 -10.39 41.80
CA SER A 805 20.95 -9.07 41.94
C SER A 805 20.21 -8.13 42.92
N GLY A 806 19.18 -8.62 43.61
CA GLY A 806 18.40 -7.85 44.60
C GLY A 806 17.42 -6.83 44.01
N GLN A 807 17.15 -6.88 42.71
CA GLN A 807 16.16 -6.04 42.04
C GLN A 807 14.78 -6.72 42.06
N PRO A 808 13.65 -6.00 42.09
CA PRO A 808 12.33 -6.60 41.95
C PRO A 808 12.20 -7.40 40.65
N PHE A 809 11.63 -8.61 40.70
CA PHE A 809 11.39 -9.44 39.52
C PHE A 809 10.40 -8.76 38.56
N TRP A 810 9.34 -8.19 39.12
CA TRP A 810 8.31 -7.44 38.42
C TRP A 810 8.75 -5.99 38.18
N SER A 811 9.75 -5.82 37.30
CA SER A 811 10.29 -4.53 36.87
C SER A 811 10.53 -4.47 35.36
N GLY A 812 10.58 -3.25 34.81
CA GLY A 812 10.82 -3.03 33.38
C GLY A 812 9.75 -3.71 32.53
N ALA A 813 10.18 -4.52 31.56
CA ALA A 813 9.30 -5.25 30.65
C ALA A 813 8.40 -6.30 31.33
N LYS A 814 8.65 -6.68 32.59
CA LYS A 814 7.81 -7.64 33.35
C LYS A 814 6.79 -6.88 34.21
N ARG A 815 5.57 -6.74 33.68
CA ARG A 815 4.46 -6.08 34.38
C ARG A 815 3.78 -7.05 35.36
N PRO A 816 3.59 -6.72 36.65
CA PRO A 816 2.91 -7.60 37.60
C PRO A 816 1.42 -7.73 37.24
N PRO A 817 0.91 -8.95 36.99
CA PRO A 817 -0.47 -9.13 36.56
C PRO A 817 -1.45 -9.21 37.73
N THR A 818 -2.72 -8.90 37.47
CA THR A 818 -3.85 -9.04 38.40
C THR A 818 -4.88 -10.02 37.82
N PRO A 819 -5.30 -11.08 38.54
CA PRO A 819 -6.37 -11.98 38.10
C PRO A 819 -7.71 -11.25 37.97
N LEU A 820 -8.40 -11.36 36.82
CA LEU A 820 -9.73 -10.76 36.63
C LEU A 820 -10.81 -11.60 37.30
N GLN A 821 -11.79 -10.96 37.91
CA GLN A 821 -13.06 -11.62 38.27
C GLN A 821 -14.07 -11.36 37.15
N PHE A 822 -14.86 -12.37 36.78
CA PHE A 822 -15.91 -12.19 35.77
C PHE A 822 -16.97 -11.21 36.28
N SER A 823 -17.40 -10.29 35.41
CA SER A 823 -18.40 -9.26 35.69
C SER A 823 -19.37 -9.22 34.51
N GLU A 824 -20.61 -8.87 34.78
CA GLU A 824 -21.66 -8.70 33.78
C GLU A 824 -21.88 -7.24 33.36
N GLU A 825 -21.18 -6.31 34.03
CA GLU A 825 -21.19 -4.88 33.75
C GLU A 825 -20.03 -4.47 32.82
N GLU A 826 -19.01 -5.34 32.68
CA GLU A 826 -17.81 -5.13 31.86
C GLU A 826 -17.97 -5.68 30.43
N GLU A 827 -18.01 -4.81 29.42
CA GLU A 827 -18.35 -5.20 28.04
C GLU A 827 -17.42 -6.29 27.46
N TRP A 828 -16.10 -6.20 27.68
CA TRP A 828 -15.15 -7.23 27.18
C TRP A 828 -15.31 -8.59 27.86
N HIS A 829 -15.80 -8.63 29.11
CA HIS A 829 -16.05 -9.90 29.81
C HIS A 829 -17.25 -10.61 29.16
N VAL A 830 -18.29 -9.85 28.79
CA VAL A 830 -19.46 -10.34 28.06
C VAL A 830 -19.08 -10.77 26.65
N GLU A 831 -18.43 -9.90 25.88
CA GLU A 831 -18.15 -10.12 24.46
C GLU A 831 -17.21 -11.31 24.23
N PHE A 832 -16.22 -11.50 25.11
CA PHE A 832 -15.38 -12.71 25.07
C PHE A 832 -16.20 -14.00 25.19
N VAL A 833 -17.18 -14.06 26.10
CA VAL A 833 -18.02 -15.26 26.29
C VAL A 833 -19.00 -15.44 25.13
N VAL A 834 -19.60 -14.36 24.62
CA VAL A 834 -20.48 -14.38 23.43
C VAL A 834 -19.72 -14.91 22.22
N ALA A 835 -18.55 -14.34 21.91
CA ALA A 835 -17.75 -14.75 20.77
C ALA A 835 -17.22 -16.19 20.94
N SER A 836 -16.69 -16.53 22.12
CA SER A 836 -16.24 -17.90 22.46
C SER A 836 -17.32 -18.95 22.22
N ALA A 837 -18.53 -18.69 22.70
CA ALA A 837 -19.66 -19.63 22.58
C ALA A 837 -20.13 -19.79 21.14
N THR A 838 -20.18 -18.68 20.39
CA THR A 838 -20.63 -18.66 18.99
C THR A 838 -19.62 -19.38 18.08
N LEU A 839 -18.31 -19.17 18.29
CA LEU A 839 -17.25 -19.90 17.59
C LEU A 839 -17.26 -21.39 17.94
N ARG A 840 -17.43 -21.75 19.22
CA ARG A 840 -17.52 -23.16 19.63
C ARG A 840 -18.80 -23.83 19.10
N ALA A 841 -19.89 -23.08 18.92
CA ALA A 841 -21.10 -23.58 18.27
C ALA A 841 -20.88 -23.84 16.77
N LYS A 842 -20.23 -22.90 16.03
CA LYS A 842 -19.79 -23.12 14.63
C LYS A 842 -19.00 -24.44 14.51
N ASN A 843 -17.98 -24.65 15.34
CA ASN A 843 -17.11 -25.84 15.26
C ASN A 843 -17.85 -27.19 15.34
N PHE A 844 -19.02 -27.26 15.99
CA PHE A 844 -19.76 -28.50 16.22
C PHE A 844 -21.10 -28.57 15.45
N GLY A 845 -21.35 -27.63 14.53
CA GLY A 845 -22.62 -27.55 13.79
C GLY A 845 -23.84 -27.27 14.68
N ILE A 846 -23.66 -26.62 15.83
CA ILE A 846 -24.74 -26.33 16.78
C ILE A 846 -25.44 -25.03 16.37
N GLU A 847 -26.77 -25.07 16.19
CA GLU A 847 -27.56 -23.89 15.85
C GLU A 847 -27.44 -22.79 16.93
N VAL A 848 -27.10 -21.57 16.50
CA VAL A 848 -27.10 -20.37 17.34
C VAL A 848 -28.47 -19.68 17.21
N PRO A 849 -29.17 -19.34 18.31
CA PRO A 849 -30.52 -18.79 18.23
C PRO A 849 -30.57 -17.46 17.45
N ALA A 850 -31.45 -17.37 16.44
CA ALA A 850 -31.55 -16.19 15.57
C ALA A 850 -32.07 -14.90 16.24
N THR A 851 -32.42 -14.95 17.53
CA THR A 851 -32.82 -13.81 18.37
C THR A 851 -31.96 -13.70 19.63
N LEU A 852 -30.69 -14.12 19.56
CA LEU A 852 -29.76 -14.14 20.69
C LEU A 852 -29.25 -12.74 21.02
N GLU A 853 -29.97 -12.03 21.88
CA GLU A 853 -29.48 -10.79 22.49
C GLU A 853 -28.31 -11.07 23.46
N ARG A 854 -27.39 -10.11 23.62
CA ARG A 854 -26.34 -10.14 24.66
C ARG A 854 -26.93 -10.48 26.05
N SER A 855 -28.15 -10.00 26.34
CA SER A 855 -28.86 -10.27 27.60
C SER A 855 -29.15 -11.76 27.85
N ASP A 856 -29.34 -12.55 26.79
CA ASP A 856 -29.73 -13.96 26.89
C ASP A 856 -28.51 -14.88 27.06
N VAL A 857 -27.41 -14.59 26.37
CA VAL A 857 -26.10 -15.20 26.69
C VAL A 857 -25.75 -14.96 28.16
N MET A 858 -25.99 -13.75 28.67
CA MET A 858 -25.72 -13.45 30.08
C MET A 858 -26.68 -14.14 31.06
N LYS A 859 -27.95 -14.36 30.71
CA LYS A 859 -28.85 -15.24 31.50
C LYS A 859 -28.35 -16.69 31.57
N LEU A 860 -27.65 -17.17 30.53
CA LEU A 860 -27.04 -18.50 30.50
C LEU A 860 -25.71 -18.54 31.29
N ALA A 861 -24.81 -17.58 31.06
CA ALA A 861 -23.56 -17.45 31.82
C ALA A 861 -23.80 -17.27 33.34
N ARG A 862 -24.89 -16.58 33.74
CA ARG A 862 -25.33 -16.46 35.14
C ARG A 862 -25.74 -17.78 35.80
N LYS A 863 -25.99 -18.86 35.04
CA LYS A 863 -26.21 -20.23 35.58
C LYS A 863 -24.88 -20.92 35.92
N VAL A 864 -23.75 -20.33 35.53
CA VAL A 864 -22.39 -20.86 35.72
C VAL A 864 -21.73 -20.08 36.85
N ARG A 865 -22.07 -20.44 38.10
CA ARG A 865 -21.71 -19.68 39.30
C ARG A 865 -20.56 -20.30 40.10
N ARG A 866 -19.93 -19.43 40.88
CA ARG A 866 -19.05 -19.71 42.00
C ARG A 866 -19.85 -19.47 43.29
N GLU A 867 -19.77 -20.36 44.28
CA GLU A 867 -20.50 -20.19 45.54
C GLU A 867 -19.88 -19.10 46.41
N SER A 868 -20.71 -18.32 47.09
CA SER A 868 -20.23 -17.30 48.04
C SER A 868 -19.88 -17.95 49.37
N VAL A 869 -18.64 -17.80 49.81
CA VAL A 869 -18.14 -18.34 51.08
C VAL A 869 -18.97 -17.78 52.26
N GLY A 870 -19.62 -18.67 53.02
CA GLY A 870 -20.28 -18.33 54.29
C GLY A 870 -21.76 -18.71 54.46
N GLY A 871 -22.40 -19.38 53.49
CA GLY A 871 -23.74 -19.95 53.65
C GLY A 871 -23.72 -21.38 54.22
N GLU A 872 -24.68 -21.72 55.08
CA GLU A 872 -24.87 -23.10 55.56
C GLU A 872 -25.34 -24.03 54.42
N VAL A 873 -24.93 -25.30 54.47
CA VAL A 873 -25.20 -26.29 53.42
C VAL A 873 -26.66 -26.74 53.46
N GLY A 874 -27.53 -26.03 52.73
CA GLY A 874 -28.86 -26.49 52.36
C GLY A 874 -28.80 -27.42 51.15
N GLU A 875 -29.50 -28.55 51.20
CA GLU A 875 -29.57 -29.53 50.10
C GLU A 875 -30.27 -28.92 48.87
N ALA A 876 -29.52 -28.71 47.79
CA ALA A 876 -30.03 -28.15 46.53
C ALA A 876 -30.17 -29.25 45.46
N GLU A 877 -31.40 -29.70 45.19
CA GLU A 877 -31.68 -30.75 44.22
C GLU A 877 -31.40 -30.33 42.75
N GLY A 878 -30.60 -31.14 42.07
CA GLY A 878 -30.60 -31.41 40.63
C GLY A 878 -31.17 -30.38 39.65
N ASN A 879 -30.53 -29.22 39.49
CA ASN A 879 -30.99 -28.19 38.53
C ASN A 879 -29.89 -27.56 37.66
N GLY A 880 -29.09 -28.40 36.99
CA GLY A 880 -28.38 -28.05 35.73
C GLY A 880 -27.31 -26.95 35.76
N GLN A 881 -26.79 -26.54 36.91
CA GLN A 881 -25.77 -25.49 37.02
C GLN A 881 -24.35 -26.06 36.91
N VAL A 882 -23.56 -25.50 36.00
CA VAL A 882 -22.12 -25.80 35.88
C VAL A 882 -21.37 -24.98 36.94
N LYS A 883 -20.66 -25.64 37.85
CA LYS A 883 -19.86 -24.92 38.86
C LYS A 883 -18.55 -24.43 38.25
N VAL A 884 -18.18 -23.18 38.54
CA VAL A 884 -16.82 -22.68 38.28
C VAL A 884 -15.88 -23.32 39.31
N PRO A 885 -14.83 -24.07 38.91
CA PRO A 885 -13.86 -24.63 39.84
C PRO A 885 -13.11 -23.55 40.61
N GLU A 886 -12.66 -23.86 41.81
CA GLU A 886 -11.71 -23.01 42.53
C GLU A 886 -10.29 -23.17 41.96
N PHE A 887 -9.42 -22.19 42.25
CA PHE A 887 -8.02 -22.27 41.87
C PHE A 887 -7.21 -23.12 42.86
N GLU A 888 -6.68 -24.24 42.41
CA GLU A 888 -5.72 -25.05 43.16
C GLU A 888 -4.29 -24.82 42.61
N PRO A 889 -3.35 -24.30 43.41
CA PRO A 889 -2.00 -23.99 42.97
C PRO A 889 -1.17 -25.26 42.75
N LYS A 890 -0.68 -25.46 41.51
CA LYS A 890 0.19 -26.59 41.16
C LYS A 890 1.63 -26.24 41.49
N GLN A 891 2.28 -27.06 42.30
CA GLN A 891 3.71 -26.95 42.57
C GLN A 891 4.55 -27.60 41.47
N GLY A 892 5.77 -27.10 41.26
CA GLY A 892 6.68 -27.61 40.22
C GLY A 892 6.36 -27.14 38.78
N VAL A 893 5.40 -26.24 38.59
CA VAL A 893 5.14 -25.62 37.29
C VAL A 893 6.30 -24.67 36.94
N LYS A 894 7.22 -25.15 36.11
CA LYS A 894 8.23 -24.32 35.44
C LYS A 894 7.55 -23.32 34.50
N VAL A 895 8.14 -22.14 34.39
CA VAL A 895 7.68 -21.06 33.50
C VAL A 895 8.92 -20.37 32.93
N ASP A 896 9.06 -20.39 31.60
CA ASP A 896 10.26 -19.90 30.91
C ASP A 896 10.47 -18.39 31.13
N LEU A 897 11.67 -17.99 31.53
CA LEU A 897 12.03 -16.57 31.68
C LEU A 897 12.58 -15.97 30.38
N ASN A 898 13.11 -16.81 29.49
CA ASN A 898 13.61 -16.43 28.16
C ASN A 898 13.49 -17.59 27.15
N ASP A 899 13.55 -17.24 25.87
CA ASP A 899 13.44 -18.21 24.76
C ASP A 899 14.62 -19.21 24.69
N GLY A 900 15.72 -18.97 25.41
CA GLY A 900 16.84 -19.91 25.53
C GLY A 900 16.57 -21.05 26.51
N GLU A 901 15.86 -20.77 27.61
CA GLU A 901 15.33 -21.78 28.53
C GLU A 901 14.22 -22.59 27.86
N ALA A 902 13.26 -21.92 27.21
CA ALA A 902 12.14 -22.58 26.51
C ALA A 902 12.61 -23.56 25.43
N LYS A 903 13.71 -23.24 24.72
CA LYS A 903 14.31 -24.16 23.73
C LYS A 903 14.99 -25.35 24.38
N LYS A 904 15.74 -25.14 25.47
CA LYS A 904 16.39 -26.23 26.22
C LYS A 904 15.39 -27.19 26.84
N GLU A 905 14.29 -26.71 27.42
CA GLU A 905 13.19 -27.56 27.89
C GLU A 905 12.66 -28.48 26.77
N GLY A 906 12.53 -27.95 25.53
CA GLY A 906 12.12 -28.71 24.36
C GLY A 906 13.14 -29.76 23.87
N GLU A 907 14.41 -29.60 24.22
CA GLU A 907 15.50 -30.56 23.92
C GLU A 907 15.64 -31.60 25.05
N ASP A 908 15.60 -31.17 26.32
CA ASP A 908 15.72 -32.02 27.51
C ASP A 908 14.51 -32.96 27.66
N GLN A 909 13.28 -32.48 27.42
CA GLN A 909 12.07 -33.32 27.45
C GLN A 909 12.08 -34.45 26.41
N VAL A 910 12.82 -34.28 25.29
CA VAL A 910 13.01 -35.32 24.27
C VAL A 910 13.98 -36.40 24.73
N MET A 911 14.86 -36.13 25.72
CA MET A 911 15.78 -37.13 26.29
C MET A 911 15.26 -37.84 27.54
N GLU A 912 14.32 -37.28 28.31
CA GLU A 912 13.68 -37.97 29.45
C GLU A 912 12.43 -38.79 29.08
N GLY A 913 12.00 -38.77 27.82
CA GLY A 913 10.83 -39.50 27.32
C GLY A 913 10.95 -41.03 27.41
N THR A 914 10.41 -41.62 28.48
CA THR A 914 10.29 -43.09 28.59
C THR A 914 9.10 -43.61 27.78
N SER A 915 9.31 -44.65 26.98
CA SER A 915 8.32 -45.16 26.01
C SER A 915 6.99 -45.68 26.61
N ASP A 916 6.93 -45.89 27.92
CA ASP A 916 5.71 -46.27 28.64
C ASP A 916 4.82 -45.05 28.98
N SER A 917 5.36 -43.82 28.94
CA SER A 917 4.59 -42.57 29.01
C SER A 917 3.68 -42.41 27.80
N ASP A 918 4.29 -42.45 26.61
CA ASP A 918 3.62 -42.06 25.36
C ASP A 918 2.57 -43.11 24.96
N ALA A 919 2.83 -44.38 25.27
CA ALA A 919 1.86 -45.47 25.12
C ALA A 919 0.61 -45.27 26.00
N ARG A 920 0.75 -44.75 27.23
CA ARG A 920 -0.37 -44.40 28.11
C ARG A 920 -1.11 -43.16 27.61
N MET A 921 -0.40 -42.19 27.04
CA MET A 921 -1.01 -40.98 26.49
C MET A 921 -1.84 -41.30 25.23
N LEU A 922 -1.29 -42.05 24.27
CA LEU A 922 -2.01 -42.47 23.07
C LEU A 922 -3.22 -43.37 23.37
N SER A 923 -3.15 -44.21 24.40
CA SER A 923 -4.29 -45.03 24.84
C SER A 923 -5.36 -44.27 25.64
N SER A 924 -5.17 -42.97 25.89
CA SER A 924 -6.20 -42.09 26.48
C SER A 924 -7.04 -41.34 25.43
N LEU A 925 -6.75 -41.48 24.14
CA LEU A 925 -7.56 -40.94 23.04
C LEU A 925 -8.96 -41.61 23.00
N PRO A 926 -10.04 -40.85 22.73
CA PRO A 926 -11.39 -41.37 22.76
C PRO A 926 -11.66 -42.30 21.56
N PRO A 927 -12.26 -43.49 21.74
CA PRO A 927 -12.38 -44.48 20.69
C PRO A 927 -13.29 -44.00 19.55
N LEU A 928 -12.89 -44.29 18.30
CA LEU A 928 -13.62 -43.93 17.07
C LEU A 928 -15.13 -44.19 17.13
N SER A 929 -15.56 -45.30 17.72
CA SER A 929 -16.97 -45.67 17.87
C SER A 929 -17.81 -44.70 18.71
N SER A 930 -17.19 -43.80 19.48
CA SER A 930 -17.83 -42.71 20.22
C SER A 930 -17.77 -41.35 19.52
N CYS A 931 -16.94 -41.22 18.47
CA CYS A 931 -16.59 -39.95 17.82
C CYS A 931 -16.99 -39.88 16.33
N SER A 932 -17.18 -41.00 15.64
CA SER A 932 -17.41 -41.09 14.18
C SER A 932 -18.73 -40.47 13.68
N SER A 933 -19.57 -39.96 14.59
CA SER A 933 -20.82 -39.24 14.29
C SER A 933 -20.75 -37.74 14.64
N VAL A 934 -19.60 -37.24 15.08
CA VAL A 934 -19.39 -35.81 15.33
C VAL A 934 -19.06 -35.13 14.00
N GLN A 935 -19.86 -34.15 13.61
CA GLN A 935 -19.46 -33.19 12.57
C GLN A 935 -18.60 -32.11 13.24
N LEU A 936 -17.44 -31.85 12.64
CA LEU A 936 -16.50 -30.83 13.07
C LEU A 936 -16.13 -29.95 11.88
N GLU A 937 -16.14 -28.64 12.09
CA GLU A 937 -15.76 -27.64 11.09
C GLU A 937 -14.69 -26.70 11.68
N PRO A 938 -13.44 -26.71 11.19
CA PRO A 938 -12.41 -25.77 11.64
C PRO A 938 -12.75 -24.36 11.15
N VAL A 939 -12.59 -23.36 12.02
CA VAL A 939 -12.88 -21.96 11.70
C VAL A 939 -11.56 -21.22 11.45
N GLU A 940 -11.26 -20.96 10.18
CA GLU A 940 -10.09 -20.18 9.78
C GLU A 940 -10.25 -18.69 10.10
N PHE A 941 -9.17 -18.04 10.54
CA PHE A 941 -9.18 -16.63 10.92
C PHE A 941 -9.29 -15.69 9.70
N GLU A 942 -10.45 -15.05 9.58
CA GLU A 942 -10.72 -13.95 8.63
C GLU A 942 -10.90 -12.62 9.38
N LYS A 943 -10.12 -11.60 9.00
CA LYS A 943 -10.02 -10.25 9.61
C LYS A 943 -11.22 -9.32 9.38
N ASP A 944 -11.97 -9.57 8.31
CA ASP A 944 -13.14 -8.80 7.88
C ASP A 944 -14.47 -9.51 8.28
N ASP A 945 -14.42 -10.67 8.97
CA ASP A 945 -15.53 -11.22 9.77
C ASP A 945 -15.58 -10.50 11.13
N GLU A 946 -16.75 -9.99 11.52
CA GLU A 946 -16.90 -9.21 12.75
C GLU A 946 -16.78 -10.07 14.02
N LEU A 947 -17.28 -11.32 14.03
CA LEU A 947 -17.25 -12.25 15.17
C LEU A 947 -15.81 -12.70 15.47
N HIS A 948 -15.03 -12.96 14.43
CA HIS A 948 -13.60 -13.28 14.57
C HIS A 948 -12.85 -12.12 15.22
N MET A 949 -13.18 -10.88 14.81
CA MET A 949 -12.61 -9.68 15.39
C MET A 949 -13.15 -9.36 16.80
N ASP A 950 -14.40 -9.69 17.13
CA ASP A 950 -14.93 -9.57 18.50
C ASP A 950 -14.16 -10.48 19.46
N TYR A 951 -13.92 -11.74 19.06
CA TYR A 951 -13.09 -12.66 19.86
C TYR A 951 -11.69 -12.09 20.11
N VAL A 952 -10.94 -11.76 19.05
CA VAL A 952 -9.54 -11.33 19.20
C VAL A 952 -9.43 -9.99 19.95
N THR A 953 -10.38 -9.06 19.75
CA THR A 953 -10.41 -7.78 20.48
C THR A 953 -10.70 -7.99 21.95
N ALA A 954 -11.75 -8.75 22.31
CA ALA A 954 -12.09 -9.00 23.71
C ALA A 954 -11.02 -9.83 24.42
N CYS A 955 -10.55 -10.92 23.79
CA CYS A 955 -9.51 -11.80 24.34
C CYS A 955 -8.18 -11.05 24.58
N SER A 956 -7.77 -10.20 23.62
CA SER A 956 -6.61 -9.32 23.80
C SER A 956 -6.82 -8.30 24.92
N ASN A 957 -7.96 -7.59 24.93
CA ASN A 957 -8.20 -6.52 25.90
C ASN A 957 -8.32 -7.04 27.33
N LEU A 958 -8.91 -8.21 27.56
CA LEU A 958 -8.92 -8.86 28.89
C LEU A 958 -7.51 -9.17 29.38
N ARG A 959 -6.64 -9.71 28.50
CA ARG A 959 -5.23 -9.93 28.81
C ARG A 959 -4.47 -8.60 28.97
N ALA A 960 -4.83 -7.55 28.24
CA ALA A 960 -4.27 -6.23 28.43
C ALA A 960 -4.60 -5.70 29.85
N THR A 961 -5.86 -5.83 30.28
CA THR A 961 -6.30 -5.48 31.64
C THR A 961 -5.56 -6.29 32.71
N ASN A 962 -5.31 -7.61 32.51
CA ASN A 962 -4.51 -8.40 33.46
C ASN A 962 -3.15 -7.74 33.76
N TYR A 963 -2.45 -7.22 32.75
CA TYR A 963 -1.09 -6.66 32.89
C TYR A 963 -1.08 -5.11 32.94
N ASN A 964 -2.25 -4.48 33.11
CA ASN A 964 -2.45 -3.01 33.09
C ASN A 964 -1.95 -2.32 31.80
N ILE A 965 -2.06 -3.00 30.66
CA ILE A 965 -1.71 -2.49 29.32
C ILE A 965 -2.93 -1.72 28.76
N PRO A 966 -2.74 -0.55 28.13
CA PRO A 966 -3.84 0.17 27.46
C PRO A 966 -4.51 -0.68 26.38
N ALA A 967 -5.84 -0.80 26.45
CA ALA A 967 -6.65 -1.55 25.50
C ALA A 967 -6.61 -0.97 24.07
N ALA A 968 -6.87 -1.81 23.07
CA ALA A 968 -7.11 -1.39 21.69
C ALA A 968 -8.61 -1.43 21.34
N ASP A 969 -9.05 -0.57 20.43
CA ASP A 969 -10.34 -0.74 19.77
C ASP A 969 -10.28 -1.88 18.71
N LYS A 970 -11.44 -2.23 18.15
CA LYS A 970 -11.51 -3.24 17.08
C LYS A 970 -10.72 -2.81 15.82
N HIS A 971 -10.54 -1.51 15.58
CA HIS A 971 -9.85 -0.97 14.39
C HIS A 971 -8.33 -1.19 14.47
N LYS A 972 -7.69 -0.76 15.58
CA LYS A 972 -6.27 -1.08 15.86
C LYS A 972 -6.05 -2.58 16.01
N THR A 973 -7.00 -3.31 16.61
CA THR A 973 -6.90 -4.78 16.70
C THR A 973 -6.92 -5.42 15.31
N ARG A 974 -7.82 -5.00 14.41
CA ARG A 974 -7.92 -5.50 13.03
C ARG A 974 -6.65 -5.22 12.20
N LEU A 975 -6.01 -4.07 12.38
CA LEU A 975 -4.72 -3.74 11.77
C LEU A 975 -3.66 -4.79 12.13
N ILE A 976 -3.47 -5.03 13.44
CA ILE A 976 -2.40 -5.88 13.97
C ILE A 976 -2.71 -7.36 13.74
N ALA A 977 -3.89 -7.83 14.19
CA ALA A 977 -4.31 -9.22 14.04
C ALA A 977 -4.41 -9.64 12.56
N GLY A 978 -4.93 -8.77 11.70
CA GLY A 978 -5.03 -9.02 10.26
C GLY A 978 -3.75 -8.79 9.46
N LYS A 979 -2.65 -8.34 10.09
CA LYS A 979 -1.41 -7.88 9.42
C LYS A 979 -1.69 -6.95 8.22
N ILE A 980 -2.63 -6.01 8.36
CA ILE A 980 -3.13 -5.25 7.22
C ILE A 980 -2.10 -4.21 6.76
N ILE A 981 -1.63 -4.34 5.53
CA ILE A 981 -0.76 -3.35 4.88
C ILE A 981 -1.59 -2.08 4.54
N PRO A 982 -1.22 -0.89 5.06
CA PRO A 982 -1.85 0.37 4.67
C PRO A 982 -1.65 0.66 3.18
N ALA A 983 -2.69 1.14 2.48
CA ALA A 983 -2.62 1.41 1.04
C ALA A 983 -3.61 2.49 0.59
N ILE A 984 -3.25 3.23 -0.46
CA ILE A 984 -4.05 4.31 -1.06
C ILE A 984 -3.82 4.35 -2.58
N ALA A 985 -4.86 4.64 -3.36
CA ALA A 985 -4.83 4.56 -4.84
C ALA A 985 -3.76 5.45 -5.49
N THR A 986 -3.50 6.63 -4.91
CA THR A 986 -2.51 7.61 -5.39
C THR A 986 -1.11 7.01 -5.48
N THR A 987 -0.58 6.45 -4.38
CA THR A 987 0.74 5.80 -4.38
C THR A 987 0.80 4.64 -5.37
N THR A 988 -0.28 3.86 -5.51
CA THR A 988 -0.36 2.76 -6.48
C THR A 988 -0.27 3.24 -7.92
N SER A 989 -1.04 4.27 -8.32
CA SER A 989 -0.97 4.82 -9.69
C SER A 989 0.38 5.46 -9.97
N MET A 990 0.97 6.18 -8.99
CA MET A 990 2.32 6.75 -9.09
C MET A 990 3.38 5.67 -9.38
N VAL A 991 3.41 4.61 -8.56
CA VAL A 991 4.38 3.51 -8.68
C VAL A 991 4.20 2.77 -10.00
N THR A 992 2.96 2.47 -10.39
CA THR A 992 2.65 1.83 -11.69
C THR A 992 3.10 2.69 -12.87
N GLY A 993 2.86 4.01 -12.82
CA GLY A 993 3.31 4.93 -13.85
C GLY A 993 4.83 4.93 -14.00
N LEU A 994 5.57 4.91 -12.89
CA LEU A 994 7.03 4.76 -12.90
C LEU A 994 7.48 3.43 -13.51
N VAL A 995 6.86 2.29 -13.15
CA VAL A 995 7.15 0.98 -13.77
C VAL A 995 6.97 1.03 -15.29
N CYS A 996 5.91 1.66 -15.80
CA CYS A 996 5.68 1.78 -17.23
C CYS A 996 6.68 2.73 -17.94
N LEU A 997 7.24 3.71 -17.23
CA LEU A 997 8.32 4.56 -17.74
C LEU A 997 9.65 3.80 -17.86
N GLU A 998 9.90 2.86 -16.95
CA GLU A 998 11.01 1.92 -17.05
C GLU A 998 10.80 0.89 -18.18
N LEU A 999 9.56 0.41 -18.37
CA LEU A 999 9.22 -0.53 -19.44
C LEU A 999 9.57 0.04 -20.84
N TYR A 1000 9.35 1.32 -21.12
CA TYR A 1000 9.79 1.94 -22.39
C TYR A 1000 11.30 1.79 -22.63
N LYS A 1001 12.13 1.96 -21.60
CA LYS A 1001 13.59 1.81 -21.69
C LYS A 1001 13.98 0.35 -21.87
N LEU A 1002 13.36 -0.55 -21.12
CA LEU A 1002 13.57 -2.00 -21.21
C LEU A 1002 13.31 -2.53 -22.63
N ILE A 1003 12.20 -2.15 -23.27
CA ILE A 1003 11.84 -2.54 -24.64
C ILE A 1003 12.89 -2.08 -25.68
N GLN A 1004 13.59 -0.98 -25.39
CA GLN A 1004 14.64 -0.42 -26.24
C GLN A 1004 16.03 -1.02 -25.99
N ASN A 1005 16.18 -1.90 -24.97
CA ASN A 1005 17.47 -2.45 -24.52
C ASN A 1005 18.48 -1.33 -24.18
N LYS A 1006 18.05 -0.35 -23.35
CA LYS A 1006 18.91 0.76 -22.92
C LYS A 1006 20.19 0.26 -22.21
N PRO A 1007 21.33 0.96 -22.38
CA PRO A 1007 22.61 0.52 -21.85
C PRO A 1007 22.72 0.70 -20.34
N VAL A 1008 23.74 0.06 -19.75
CA VAL A 1008 23.94 -0.07 -18.30
C VAL A 1008 24.25 1.25 -17.58
N GLU A 1009 24.66 2.32 -18.28
CA GLU A 1009 24.79 3.65 -17.66
C GLU A 1009 23.41 4.35 -17.50
N GLN A 1010 22.39 3.82 -18.17
CA GLN A 1010 20.97 4.12 -17.95
C GLN A 1010 20.34 3.11 -16.96
N TYR A 1011 21.08 2.05 -16.54
CA TYR A 1011 20.69 0.94 -15.63
C TYR A 1011 21.91 0.22 -14.98
N ARG A 1012 22.45 0.74 -13.87
CA ARG A 1012 23.84 0.56 -13.32
C ARG A 1012 24.57 -0.81 -13.34
N GLU A 1013 25.89 -0.71 -13.19
CA GLU A 1013 26.99 -1.59 -13.67
C GLU A 1013 27.55 -2.63 -12.65
N HIS A 1014 28.34 -3.70 -12.97
CA HIS A 1014 28.94 -4.24 -14.22
C HIS A 1014 29.42 -5.73 -14.05
N GLU A 1015 29.89 -6.38 -15.15
CA GLU A 1015 30.59 -7.70 -15.24
C GLU A 1015 29.90 -8.96 -14.63
N TRP A 1016 30.58 -10.12 -14.58
CA TRP A 1016 29.99 -11.46 -14.36
C TRP A 1016 29.12 -11.52 -13.09
N ASN A 1017 27.89 -12.04 -13.23
CA ASN A 1017 26.82 -11.90 -12.25
C ASN A 1017 25.90 -13.13 -12.20
N LEU A 1018 24.88 -13.09 -11.33
CA LEU A 1018 23.91 -14.18 -11.06
C LEU A 1018 23.17 -14.75 -12.29
N TRP A 1019 23.23 -14.06 -13.44
CA TRP A 1019 22.57 -14.42 -14.69
C TRP A 1019 23.51 -15.10 -15.71
N SER A 1020 24.80 -15.14 -15.39
CA SER A 1020 25.77 -15.97 -16.10
C SER A 1020 25.42 -17.44 -15.88
N ARG A 1021 25.50 -18.23 -16.95
CA ARG A 1021 25.34 -19.69 -16.92
C ARG A 1021 25.92 -20.32 -18.18
N PHE A 1022 26.33 -21.57 -18.08
CA PHE A 1022 26.67 -22.38 -19.25
C PHE A 1022 25.43 -23.09 -19.78
N GLU A 1023 25.14 -22.99 -21.07
CA GLU A 1023 24.02 -23.71 -21.70
C GLU A 1023 24.55 -24.92 -22.47
N VAL A 1024 24.21 -26.12 -22.00
CA VAL A 1024 24.84 -27.37 -22.45
C VAL A 1024 23.77 -28.27 -23.08
N GLN A 1025 23.94 -28.59 -24.37
CA GLN A 1025 23.00 -29.42 -25.13
C GLN A 1025 23.16 -30.90 -24.75
N GLY A 1026 22.38 -31.33 -23.76
CA GLY A 1026 22.67 -32.51 -22.93
C GLY A 1026 21.99 -33.82 -23.32
N LYS A 1027 21.18 -33.86 -24.38
CA LYS A 1027 20.45 -35.07 -24.78
C LYS A 1027 21.39 -36.25 -25.01
N ASP A 1028 21.13 -37.35 -24.31
CA ASP A 1028 21.94 -38.58 -24.26
C ASP A 1028 23.43 -38.36 -23.86
N MET A 1029 23.82 -37.15 -23.42
CA MET A 1029 25.19 -36.85 -23.04
C MET A 1029 25.58 -37.63 -21.78
N THR A 1030 26.71 -38.33 -21.85
CA THR A 1030 27.29 -39.03 -20.70
C THR A 1030 28.06 -38.07 -19.81
N LEU A 1031 28.20 -38.41 -18.53
CA LEU A 1031 28.99 -37.61 -17.58
C LEU A 1031 30.44 -37.38 -18.08
N GLY A 1032 31.07 -38.38 -18.69
CA GLY A 1032 32.40 -38.26 -19.30
C GLY A 1032 32.43 -37.51 -20.65
N GLY A 1033 31.26 -37.17 -21.22
CA GLY A 1033 31.10 -36.18 -22.28
C GLY A 1033 30.97 -34.77 -21.69
N PHE A 1034 30.13 -34.60 -20.67
CA PHE A 1034 29.91 -33.35 -19.95
C PHE A 1034 31.22 -32.75 -19.40
N LEU A 1035 31.99 -33.53 -18.63
CA LEU A 1035 33.28 -33.08 -18.07
C LEU A 1035 34.29 -32.68 -19.17
N ARG A 1036 34.23 -33.35 -20.34
CA ARG A 1036 35.13 -33.05 -21.46
C ARG A 1036 34.73 -31.78 -22.20
N HIS A 1037 33.43 -31.52 -22.37
CA HIS A 1037 32.92 -30.30 -22.98
C HIS A 1037 33.44 -29.04 -22.24
N PHE A 1038 33.47 -29.05 -20.91
CA PHE A 1038 34.05 -27.96 -20.12
C PHE A 1038 35.56 -27.79 -20.31
N MET A 1039 36.31 -28.88 -20.35
CA MET A 1039 37.76 -28.87 -20.58
C MET A 1039 38.12 -28.47 -22.03
N GLU A 1040 37.32 -28.85 -23.02
CA GLU A 1040 37.57 -28.59 -24.45
C GLU A 1040 37.14 -27.18 -24.87
N GLU A 1041 35.92 -26.73 -24.52
CA GLU A 1041 35.37 -25.43 -24.94
C GLU A 1041 35.75 -24.29 -23.97
N TYR A 1042 35.62 -24.49 -22.66
CA TYR A 1042 35.75 -23.43 -21.64
C TYR A 1042 37.08 -23.44 -20.87
N LYS A 1043 37.92 -24.47 -21.06
CA LYS A 1043 39.20 -24.67 -20.36
C LYS A 1043 39.10 -24.87 -18.84
N LEU A 1044 37.98 -25.44 -18.39
CA LEU A 1044 37.71 -25.68 -16.97
C LEU A 1044 37.77 -27.19 -16.65
N GLU A 1045 38.64 -27.59 -15.71
CA GLU A 1045 38.65 -28.96 -15.18
C GLU A 1045 37.61 -29.10 -14.07
N VAL A 1046 36.44 -29.66 -14.41
CA VAL A 1046 35.32 -29.82 -13.47
C VAL A 1046 35.63 -30.88 -12.41
N SER A 1047 35.81 -30.43 -11.16
CA SER A 1047 36.16 -31.23 -9.99
C SER A 1047 34.95 -31.82 -9.27
N MET A 1048 33.78 -31.14 -9.32
CA MET A 1048 32.51 -31.58 -8.74
C MET A 1048 31.32 -31.20 -9.63
N VAL A 1049 30.27 -32.03 -9.62
CA VAL A 1049 28.95 -31.71 -10.20
C VAL A 1049 27.85 -32.11 -9.21
N SER A 1050 26.88 -31.24 -8.96
CA SER A 1050 25.66 -31.51 -8.18
C SER A 1050 24.40 -31.06 -8.91
N CYS A 1051 23.22 -31.48 -8.43
CA CYS A 1051 21.93 -30.95 -8.83
C CYS A 1051 21.09 -30.76 -7.57
N GLY A 1052 20.77 -29.51 -7.24
CA GLY A 1052 20.31 -29.14 -5.89
C GLY A 1052 21.29 -29.64 -4.82
N VAL A 1053 20.76 -30.22 -3.74
CA VAL A 1053 21.55 -30.79 -2.64
C VAL A 1053 22.25 -32.13 -2.98
N SER A 1054 21.98 -32.74 -4.15
CA SER A 1054 22.48 -34.07 -4.49
C SER A 1054 23.75 -34.02 -5.35
N MET A 1055 24.88 -34.44 -4.79
CA MET A 1055 26.15 -34.59 -5.52
C MET A 1055 26.10 -35.74 -6.54
N ILE A 1056 26.30 -35.41 -7.81
CA ILE A 1056 26.28 -36.35 -8.95
C ILE A 1056 27.66 -36.98 -9.14
N TYR A 1057 28.70 -36.13 -9.13
CA TYR A 1057 30.10 -36.46 -9.41
C TYR A 1057 31.03 -35.65 -8.50
N SER A 1058 32.16 -36.25 -8.14
CA SER A 1058 33.32 -35.56 -7.57
C SER A 1058 34.57 -36.38 -7.88
N THR A 1059 35.68 -35.72 -8.19
CA THR A 1059 37.00 -36.34 -8.41
C THR A 1059 37.49 -37.15 -7.21
N PHE A 1060 37.07 -36.78 -5.99
CA PHE A 1060 37.39 -37.47 -4.75
C PHE A 1060 36.57 -38.76 -4.53
N SER A 1061 35.52 -39.02 -5.32
CA SER A 1061 34.66 -40.20 -5.15
C SER A 1061 35.27 -41.45 -5.79
N PRO A 1062 35.48 -42.57 -5.06
CA PRO A 1062 36.07 -43.79 -5.62
C PRO A 1062 35.21 -44.43 -6.72
N LYS A 1063 33.91 -44.12 -6.78
CA LYS A 1063 32.98 -44.58 -7.83
C LYS A 1063 32.85 -43.62 -9.02
N ALA A 1064 33.56 -42.49 -9.02
CA ALA A 1064 33.47 -41.47 -10.08
C ALA A 1064 33.69 -42.06 -11.48
N LYS A 1065 34.68 -42.96 -11.62
CA LYS A 1065 35.03 -43.61 -12.89
C LYS A 1065 33.96 -44.56 -13.43
N GLU A 1066 33.14 -45.15 -12.56
CA GLU A 1066 32.03 -46.04 -12.93
C GLU A 1066 30.86 -45.27 -13.57
N LYS A 1067 30.74 -43.97 -13.28
CA LYS A 1067 29.65 -43.11 -13.78
C LYS A 1067 29.94 -42.48 -15.15
N LEU A 1068 31.21 -42.37 -15.56
CA LEU A 1068 31.62 -41.58 -16.74
C LEU A 1068 30.95 -42.01 -18.06
N THR A 1069 30.58 -43.28 -18.21
CA THR A 1069 29.94 -43.81 -19.42
C THR A 1069 28.40 -43.80 -19.37
N ARG A 1070 27.79 -43.38 -18.25
CA ARG A 1070 26.32 -43.33 -18.09
C ARG A 1070 25.77 -41.97 -18.53
N PRO A 1071 24.56 -41.89 -19.13
CA PRO A 1071 23.89 -40.63 -19.44
C PRO A 1071 23.64 -39.81 -18.17
N LEU A 1072 23.84 -38.50 -18.23
CA LEU A 1072 23.82 -37.64 -17.05
C LEU A 1072 22.44 -37.63 -16.36
N LEU A 1073 21.37 -37.47 -17.13
CA LEU A 1073 19.97 -37.59 -16.66
C LEU A 1073 19.70 -38.93 -15.94
N ASP A 1074 20.33 -40.00 -16.39
CA ASP A 1074 20.14 -41.35 -15.84
C ASP A 1074 20.88 -41.55 -14.51
N ILE A 1075 21.91 -40.75 -14.25
CA ILE A 1075 22.57 -40.62 -12.93
C ILE A 1075 21.72 -39.73 -12.02
N VAL A 1076 21.19 -38.60 -12.53
CA VAL A 1076 20.31 -37.68 -11.78
C VAL A 1076 19.07 -38.41 -11.24
N LYS A 1077 18.35 -39.14 -12.11
CA LYS A 1077 17.14 -39.88 -11.71
C LYS A 1077 17.43 -41.07 -10.78
N LYS A 1078 18.51 -41.83 -11.00
CA LYS A 1078 18.71 -43.14 -10.33
C LYS A 1078 19.70 -43.12 -9.16
N ASP A 1079 20.77 -42.33 -9.22
CA ASP A 1079 21.78 -42.25 -8.17
C ASP A 1079 21.48 -41.10 -7.20
N ALA A 1080 21.17 -39.92 -7.75
CA ALA A 1080 20.87 -38.71 -6.97
C ALA A 1080 19.40 -38.63 -6.51
N LYS A 1081 18.54 -39.53 -7.02
CA LYS A 1081 17.10 -39.62 -6.74
C LYS A 1081 16.32 -38.32 -6.93
N VAL A 1082 16.78 -37.47 -7.84
CA VAL A 1082 16.07 -36.23 -8.19
C VAL A 1082 14.94 -36.59 -9.13
N GLU A 1083 13.70 -36.26 -8.75
CA GLU A 1083 12.55 -36.34 -9.65
C GLU A 1083 12.66 -35.24 -10.72
N VAL A 1084 12.29 -35.58 -11.95
CA VAL A 1084 12.38 -34.68 -13.12
C VAL A 1084 11.11 -34.93 -13.94
N GLY A 1085 10.22 -33.94 -13.94
CA GLY A 1085 8.88 -34.03 -14.52
C GLY A 1085 8.88 -34.18 -16.05
N GLU A 1086 7.78 -34.68 -16.62
CA GLU A 1086 7.65 -34.85 -18.08
C GLU A 1086 7.60 -33.51 -18.85
N HIS A 1087 7.25 -32.42 -18.16
CA HIS A 1087 7.26 -31.05 -18.70
C HIS A 1087 8.66 -30.41 -18.73
N GLN A 1088 9.62 -30.90 -17.94
CA GLN A 1088 10.88 -30.22 -17.69
C GLN A 1088 11.87 -30.41 -18.86
N ARG A 1089 12.35 -29.30 -19.44
CA ARG A 1089 13.29 -29.29 -20.58
C ARG A 1089 14.74 -29.19 -20.15
N TYR A 1090 15.04 -28.66 -18.96
CA TYR A 1090 16.41 -28.45 -18.49
C TYR A 1090 16.62 -28.86 -17.02
N LEU A 1091 17.85 -29.29 -16.70
CA LEU A 1091 18.35 -29.42 -15.33
C LEU A 1091 19.30 -28.26 -15.02
N MET A 1092 19.24 -27.71 -13.82
CA MET A 1092 20.33 -26.92 -13.26
C MET A 1092 21.34 -27.85 -12.58
N LEU A 1093 22.61 -27.69 -12.93
CA LEU A 1093 23.73 -28.38 -12.30
C LEU A 1093 24.71 -27.33 -11.80
N GLU A 1094 25.15 -27.46 -10.54
CA GLU A 1094 26.25 -26.65 -10.03
C GLU A 1094 27.57 -27.39 -10.22
N ILE A 1095 28.63 -26.65 -10.56
CA ILE A 1095 29.96 -27.19 -10.79
C ILE A 1095 31.01 -26.46 -9.97
N CYS A 1096 31.98 -27.20 -9.45
CA CYS A 1096 33.26 -26.64 -9.02
C CYS A 1096 34.31 -27.07 -10.04
N CYS A 1097 35.25 -26.19 -10.36
CA CYS A 1097 36.28 -26.47 -11.36
C CYS A 1097 37.55 -25.66 -11.13
N ASN A 1098 38.64 -26.14 -11.73
CA ASN A 1098 39.91 -25.44 -11.77
C ASN A 1098 40.14 -24.83 -13.17
N ASP A 1099 40.97 -23.79 -13.24
CA ASP A 1099 41.43 -23.21 -14.51
C ASP A 1099 42.65 -23.94 -15.12
N GLU A 1100 43.27 -23.38 -16.18
CA GLU A 1100 44.46 -23.96 -16.83
C GLU A 1100 45.75 -23.88 -15.99
N GLU A 1101 45.79 -23.05 -14.93
CA GLU A 1101 46.91 -23.00 -13.97
C GLU A 1101 46.70 -23.97 -12.79
N GLY A 1102 45.46 -24.40 -12.57
CA GLY A 1102 45.07 -25.41 -11.58
C GLY A 1102 44.48 -24.81 -10.30
N GLU A 1103 44.19 -23.51 -10.28
CA GLU A 1103 43.55 -22.82 -9.15
C GLU A 1103 42.02 -22.99 -9.23
N GLU A 1104 41.34 -23.07 -8.07
CA GLU A 1104 39.88 -23.24 -8.00
C GLU A 1104 39.17 -21.92 -8.34
N VAL A 1105 38.28 -21.96 -9.34
CA VAL A 1105 37.57 -20.78 -9.86
C VAL A 1105 36.05 -20.91 -9.70
N GLU A 1106 35.41 -19.82 -9.29
CA GLU A 1106 33.95 -19.75 -9.12
C GLU A 1106 33.27 -19.74 -10.50
N ALA A 1107 32.64 -20.86 -10.85
CA ALA A 1107 32.00 -21.07 -12.13
C ALA A 1107 30.48 -20.82 -12.08
N PRO A 1108 29.91 -20.14 -13.08
CA PRO A 1108 28.46 -20.04 -13.24
C PRO A 1108 27.76 -21.40 -13.31
N SER A 1109 26.51 -21.45 -12.86
CA SER A 1109 25.64 -22.64 -12.93
C SER A 1109 25.45 -23.14 -14.38
N VAL A 1110 25.07 -24.41 -14.53
CA VAL A 1110 24.94 -25.07 -15.84
C VAL A 1110 23.49 -25.45 -16.13
N ARG A 1111 22.90 -24.86 -17.18
CA ARG A 1111 21.58 -25.23 -17.71
C ARG A 1111 21.75 -26.35 -18.74
N PHE A 1112 21.54 -27.58 -18.32
CA PHE A 1112 21.72 -28.80 -19.11
C PHE A 1112 20.40 -29.21 -19.78
N ALA A 1113 20.32 -29.12 -21.11
CA ALA A 1113 19.12 -29.43 -21.89
C ALA A 1113 18.87 -30.94 -22.02
N LEU A 1114 17.61 -31.36 -21.88
CA LEU A 1114 17.19 -32.76 -21.90
C LEU A 1114 16.65 -33.24 -23.26
N SER A 1115 16.42 -32.33 -24.21
CA SER A 1115 15.60 -32.54 -25.42
C SER A 1115 16.24 -32.07 -26.71
#